data_AF-A0A291QLP7-F1
#
_entry.id   AF-A0A291QLP7-F1
#
_cell.length_a   1.000
_cell.length_b   1.000
_cell.length_c   1.000
_cell.angle_alpha   90.00
_cell.angle_beta   90.00
_cell.angle_gamma   90.00
#
_symmetry.space_group_name_H-M   'P 1'
#
loop_
_entity.id
_entity.type
_entity.pdbx_description
1 polymer ?
#
loop_
_entity_poly.entity_id
_entity_poly.type
_entity_poly.pdbx_seq_one_letter_code
_entity_poly.pdbx_strand_id
1 'polypeptide(L)'
;MSTGTAGVGAGAARTRTGAAGTGTSTGTAGTTGAEALADRLRLALLGPVVARRGDVPLDLGPVRRQAVLAALVLRADTLVTHQQLLEDVWGLELPGTGRRVLPSYVYPLRKTLDAPGTDPAASVIRGERGGYRFVPGEAVTDLLELADEGASARDAKAAGDLAAALDSCTRALALFRGEPLAGLPGPLADAERQRLARQRRTLHQERVACLVLLGRYTEALDVLLAAPMAQPHDEPLAALRMRALYGSGRQAEALAAYQEIRFRLRGELGVEPGEELRRVHQGVLRRDDPMLLGTPPSPRTADTAVATGTVAAPETPSPAPAKLPTRPRRNELPGDTAWLVGRERELALLTEPVPVGSVSVATVDGTAGVGKTALLVRAAWTVHDQYPDGCLFVDLHTHGAPHEGLRPQRALHQLLRAVGAADDELPDELPELVTAWRAATSSLRLLLVVDDARSAEQVRPLLPAGPGSRVLVAGRQRLPGLDADRRVTVEPLATGEAVTLLTRLLGEARAGQEPEAAQELARRCGGLPLALRIAGARMQNRPSWTVAHLVGRMSGDERRLGELRAEDRSVEAAFRMSYDLLAPELRRCFRALGQAPTAEFDGITPAVMLGHSLQYTEDLLERLVDASLLQQPRPSRYRLHDLVRDHTRRLAAAAPDEAAADRAAVLHLYTAAGRMASDWGPEGYPTGPDVSDSPFADWRQADAWLEAAGGQLLDVVAFAAATGQRDHACWIAESLVDPLVRQGRFHECRSALELALPGADLADDQRMPSSLRNCLAVADIYQGRFQQAHAWCADALRLARHRGDLREQARAIAVMGAAKRALGRLPEAAAHLGEAMGLAARLDDDWLAGMSSCQLGALHDQQGRPEKALTLYATSLAFAEKIGRPRMISKTLCFTAETHLALGRHTEVKDLARRAAELAREVGDVQLRATSLSLLGAAEHGCGDLPLAITLQREALATLTEHTSRPLEMEVRRRLGRTYAAAGHPAEAERQFHIARSLAGPA
;
A
#
# COMPACT_ATOMS: atom_id res chain seq x y z
N MET A 1 31.96 48.23 -32.82
CA MET A 1 30.59 47.81 -33.19
C MET A 1 29.96 47.34 -31.88
N SER A 2 29.19 48.20 -31.18
CA SER A 2 27.75 48.44 -31.42
C SER A 2 26.95 47.19 -31.03
N THR A 3 26.00 47.15 -30.10
CA THR A 3 25.20 48.12 -29.28
C THR A 3 24.56 47.27 -28.15
N GLY A 4 24.03 47.71 -26.99
CA GLY A 4 23.73 49.01 -26.40
C GLY A 4 22.76 48.80 -25.20
N THR A 5 22.74 49.76 -24.26
CA THR A 5 21.56 50.29 -23.49
C THR A 5 20.54 49.34 -22.82
N ALA A 6 20.33 49.34 -21.48
CA ALA A 6 19.84 50.39 -20.53
C ALA A 6 18.34 50.19 -20.18
N GLY A 7 17.75 50.62 -19.06
CA GLY A 7 18.21 51.26 -17.80
C GLY A 7 17.29 50.78 -16.64
N VAL A 8 17.02 51.45 -15.50
CA VAL A 8 17.26 52.79 -14.92
C VAL A 8 17.22 52.58 -13.37
N GLY A 9 18.13 53.08 -12.52
CA GLY A 9 18.15 54.43 -11.88
C GLY A 9 17.19 54.53 -10.67
N ALA A 10 17.38 55.29 -9.58
CA ALA A 10 18.45 56.14 -9.03
C ALA A 10 18.10 56.40 -7.51
N GLY A 11 18.88 57.01 -6.61
CA GLY A 11 20.26 57.53 -6.63
C GLY A 11 20.47 58.69 -5.61
N ALA A 12 21.74 58.93 -5.19
CA ALA A 12 22.28 60.18 -4.61
C ALA A 12 21.86 60.62 -3.16
N ALA A 13 22.79 60.74 -2.19
CA ALA A 13 23.63 61.93 -1.86
C ALA A 13 23.05 62.76 -0.66
N ARG A 14 23.77 63.54 0.20
CA ARG A 14 25.20 63.97 0.27
C ARG A 14 25.56 64.56 1.68
N THR A 15 26.73 64.19 2.22
CA THR A 15 27.76 65.03 2.93
C THR A 15 27.49 66.07 4.06
N ARG A 16 28.34 65.97 5.11
CA ARG A 16 29.25 67.00 5.73
C ARG A 16 28.91 67.78 7.04
N THR A 17 29.63 67.39 8.11
CA THR A 17 30.53 68.18 9.01
C THR A 17 30.12 69.50 9.70
N GLY A 18 30.40 69.62 11.01
CA GLY A 18 31.06 70.82 11.59
C GLY A 18 30.61 71.31 12.99
N ALA A 19 31.52 71.33 13.97
CA ALA A 19 31.39 71.96 15.30
C ALA A 19 31.41 73.51 15.24
N ALA A 20 31.27 74.33 16.30
CA ALA A 20 31.33 74.14 17.76
C ALA A 20 30.62 75.31 18.52
N GLY A 21 30.42 75.19 19.84
CA GLY A 21 29.99 76.31 20.71
C GLY A 21 29.89 75.93 22.19
N THR A 22 30.70 76.56 23.05
CA THR A 22 30.86 76.25 24.49
C THR A 22 30.06 77.20 25.40
N GLY A 23 29.46 76.69 26.48
CA GLY A 23 28.75 77.50 27.50
C GLY A 23 28.51 76.77 28.82
N THR A 24 29.26 77.15 29.85
CA THR A 24 29.36 76.57 31.21
C THR A 24 28.08 76.44 32.06
N SER A 25 27.78 75.19 32.46
CA SER A 25 27.52 74.69 33.84
C SER A 25 26.87 75.58 34.92
N THR A 26 25.67 75.18 35.37
CA THR A 26 25.28 74.80 36.76
C THR A 26 23.76 74.49 36.76
N GLY A 27 23.18 73.56 37.53
CA GLY A 27 23.73 72.62 38.51
C GLY A 27 22.65 72.07 39.46
N THR A 28 21.75 71.20 38.98
CA THR A 28 20.73 70.50 39.80
C THR A 28 20.43 69.11 39.22
N ALA A 29 21.20 68.10 39.65
CA ALA A 29 21.09 66.73 39.13
C ALA A 29 19.91 65.96 39.77
N GLY A 30 18.74 66.05 39.14
CA GLY A 30 17.51 65.35 39.52
C GLY A 30 17.01 64.35 38.47
N THR A 31 17.89 63.79 37.63
CA THR A 31 17.48 62.99 36.45
C THR A 31 18.43 61.85 36.05
N THR A 32 19.49 61.57 36.83
CA THR A 32 20.58 60.66 36.39
C THR A 32 20.24 59.17 36.38
N GLY A 33 19.09 58.74 36.90
CA GLY A 33 18.68 57.33 36.86
C GLY A 33 18.18 56.85 35.49
N ALA A 34 17.51 57.72 34.72
CA ALA A 34 16.86 57.33 33.46
C ALA A 34 17.83 57.35 32.27
N GLU A 35 18.68 58.37 32.17
CA GLU A 35 19.64 58.49 31.05
C GLU A 35 20.77 57.45 31.16
N ALA A 36 21.21 57.07 32.36
CA ALA A 36 22.22 56.02 32.57
C ALA A 36 21.75 54.61 32.16
N LEU A 37 20.44 54.38 32.10
CA LEU A 37 19.86 53.12 31.61
C LEU A 37 19.76 53.05 30.07
N ALA A 38 19.86 54.19 29.38
CA ALA A 38 19.62 54.30 27.94
C ALA A 38 20.81 53.86 27.06
N ASP A 39 22.05 53.86 27.56
CA ASP A 39 23.25 53.44 26.80
C ASP A 39 23.80 52.06 27.21
N ARG A 40 23.04 51.28 28.00
CA ARG A 40 23.48 49.95 28.45
C ARG A 40 23.51 48.94 27.30
N LEU A 41 24.58 48.13 27.28
CA LEU A 41 24.71 46.98 26.40
C LEU A 41 23.81 45.85 26.90
N ARG A 42 22.91 45.37 26.04
CA ARG A 42 22.05 44.20 26.28
C ARG A 42 22.42 43.09 25.31
N LEU A 43 22.65 41.89 25.83
CA LEU A 43 22.96 40.69 25.05
C LEU A 43 21.86 39.65 25.27
N ALA A 44 21.24 39.20 24.18
CA ALA A 44 20.25 38.14 24.18
C ALA A 44 20.87 36.85 23.60
N LEU A 45 20.81 35.76 24.35
CA LEU A 45 21.33 34.43 24.01
C LEU A 45 20.25 33.33 24.11
N LEU A 46 19.08 33.62 24.70
CA LEU A 46 17.92 32.73 24.83
C LEU A 46 17.03 32.69 23.56
N GLY A 47 17.62 33.06 22.42
CA GLY A 47 17.06 33.04 21.08
C GLY A 47 18.20 33.12 20.05
N PRO A 48 17.96 33.65 18.84
CA PRO A 48 19.05 34.12 17.97
C PRO A 48 19.93 35.13 18.74
N VAL A 49 21.25 35.06 18.57
CA VAL A 49 22.16 35.93 19.34
C VAL A 49 22.08 37.37 18.83
N VAL A 50 21.62 38.27 19.70
CA VAL A 50 21.40 39.69 19.40
C VAL A 50 22.07 40.55 20.45
N ALA A 51 22.78 41.58 20.02
CA ALA A 51 23.26 42.65 20.89
C ALA A 51 22.50 43.95 20.58
N ARG A 52 22.17 44.72 21.61
CA ARG A 52 21.60 46.07 21.50
C ARG A 52 22.29 47.01 22.48
N ARG A 53 22.31 48.30 22.17
CA ARG A 53 22.77 49.38 23.06
C ARG A 53 21.63 50.37 23.18
N GLY A 54 21.02 50.45 24.36
CA GLY A 54 19.66 50.97 24.49
C GLY A 54 18.70 50.22 23.55
N ASP A 55 17.97 50.97 22.73
CA ASP A 55 17.09 50.41 21.70
C ASP A 55 17.79 50.11 20.37
N VAL A 56 19.05 50.51 20.16
CA VAL A 56 19.73 50.34 18.85
C VAL A 56 20.32 48.92 18.72
N PRO A 57 19.95 48.13 17.70
CA PRO A 57 20.58 46.82 17.45
C PRO A 57 21.99 46.97 16.88
N LEU A 58 22.89 46.07 17.30
CA LEU A 58 24.30 46.05 16.89
C LEU A 58 24.57 44.91 15.92
N ASP A 59 25.25 45.19 14.81
CA ASP A 59 25.65 44.14 13.84
C ASP A 59 26.85 43.33 14.35
N LEU A 60 26.54 42.14 14.87
CA LEU A 60 27.54 41.16 15.32
C LEU A 60 28.26 40.45 14.17
N GLY A 61 27.87 40.68 12.91
CA GLY A 61 28.50 40.13 11.72
C GLY A 61 28.27 38.62 11.53
N PRO A 62 29.16 37.92 10.80
CA PRO A 62 28.96 36.52 10.42
C PRO A 62 28.81 35.56 11.60
N VAL A 63 28.07 34.47 11.40
CA VAL A 63 27.71 33.47 12.41
C VAL A 63 28.90 32.95 13.23
N ARG A 64 30.06 32.67 12.63
CA ARG A 64 31.27 32.25 13.37
C ARG A 64 31.82 33.34 14.32
N ARG A 65 31.60 34.62 14.03
CA ARG A 65 31.93 35.73 14.94
C ARG A 65 30.97 35.77 16.13
N GLN A 66 29.68 35.55 15.87
CA GLN A 66 28.65 35.44 16.91
C GLN A 66 28.90 34.25 17.84
N ALA A 67 29.36 33.10 17.30
CA ALA A 67 29.76 31.94 18.10
C ALA A 67 30.96 32.22 19.02
N VAL A 68 31.99 32.95 18.55
CA VAL A 68 33.10 33.41 19.40
C VAL A 68 32.60 34.36 20.50
N LEU A 69 31.64 35.25 20.22
CA LEU A 69 31.03 36.10 21.25
C LEU A 69 30.28 35.26 22.29
N ALA A 70 29.42 34.34 21.85
CA ALA A 70 28.69 33.45 22.75
C ALA A 70 29.64 32.67 23.66
N ALA A 71 30.72 32.09 23.12
CA ALA A 71 31.70 31.34 23.90
C ALA A 71 32.41 32.13 25.01
N LEU A 72 32.52 33.45 24.84
CA LEU A 72 33.06 34.37 25.84
C LEU A 72 31.98 34.80 26.85
N VAL A 73 30.77 35.13 26.39
CA VAL A 73 29.66 35.61 27.24
C VAL A 73 29.12 34.50 28.16
N LEU A 74 29.02 33.26 27.64
CA LEU A 74 28.62 32.07 28.42
C LEU A 74 29.59 31.73 29.55
N ARG A 75 30.82 32.29 29.52
CA ARG A 75 31.84 32.15 30.56
C ARG A 75 32.34 33.52 31.03
N ALA A 76 31.39 34.45 31.23
CA ALA A 76 31.64 35.80 31.71
C ALA A 76 32.58 35.83 32.93
N ASP A 77 33.44 36.84 32.95
CA ASP A 77 34.55 37.07 33.90
C ASP A 77 35.63 35.98 34.00
N THR A 78 35.55 34.90 33.19
CA THR A 78 36.60 33.88 33.13
C THR A 78 37.49 34.03 31.89
N LEU A 79 38.78 33.68 32.02
CA LEU A 79 39.72 33.67 30.91
C LEU A 79 39.49 32.43 30.04
N VAL A 80 38.98 32.62 28.82
CA VAL A 80 38.85 31.55 27.82
C VAL A 80 40.10 31.53 26.95
N THR A 81 40.84 30.42 26.98
CA THR A 81 42.10 30.28 26.23
C THR A 81 41.86 30.23 24.72
N HIS A 82 42.89 30.56 23.94
CA HIS A 82 42.81 30.44 22.47
C HIS A 82 42.51 29.01 22.01
N GLN A 83 42.91 27.99 22.77
CA GLN A 83 42.62 26.59 22.43
C GLN A 83 41.14 26.25 22.70
N GLN A 84 40.62 26.62 23.87
CA GLN A 84 39.20 26.44 24.19
C GLN A 84 38.29 27.15 23.18
N LEU A 85 38.59 28.41 22.82
CA LEU A 85 37.81 29.12 21.79
C LEU A 85 37.83 28.46 20.41
N LEU A 86 38.89 27.71 20.09
CA LEU A 86 38.94 26.92 18.86
C LEU A 86 38.09 25.65 18.99
N GLU A 87 38.25 24.90 20.07
CA GLU A 87 37.50 23.68 20.37
C GLU A 87 35.98 23.94 20.49
N ASP A 88 35.59 25.03 21.16
CA ASP A 88 34.19 25.43 21.41
C ASP A 88 33.41 25.78 20.13
N VAL A 89 34.07 26.41 19.15
CA VAL A 89 33.43 27.01 17.96
C VAL A 89 33.69 26.19 16.68
N TRP A 90 34.82 25.48 16.61
CA TRP A 90 35.20 24.67 15.43
C TRP A 90 35.27 23.16 15.73
N GLY A 91 35.42 22.74 16.98
CA GLY A 91 35.57 21.33 17.34
C GLY A 91 36.74 20.67 16.59
N LEU A 92 36.43 19.62 15.82
CA LEU A 92 37.40 18.90 14.99
C LEU A 92 37.79 19.65 13.69
N GLU A 93 36.98 20.62 13.23
CA GLU A 93 37.19 21.34 11.97
C GLU A 93 38.00 22.63 12.15
N LEU A 94 39.20 22.50 12.73
CA LEU A 94 40.05 23.64 13.05
C LEU A 94 40.40 24.49 11.79
N PRO A 95 40.37 25.82 11.89
CA PRO A 95 40.75 26.70 10.78
C PRO A 95 42.24 26.56 10.48
N GLY A 96 42.64 26.57 9.21
CA GLY A 96 44.04 26.32 8.79
C GLY A 96 45.08 27.33 9.31
N THR A 97 44.66 28.49 9.82
CA THR A 97 45.53 29.47 10.51
C THR A 97 45.58 29.28 12.04
N GLY A 98 44.84 28.30 12.57
CA GLY A 98 44.72 27.99 14.00
C GLY A 98 44.35 29.23 14.82
N ARG A 99 45.00 29.40 15.99
CA ARG A 99 44.78 30.53 16.89
C ARG A 99 44.98 31.92 16.27
N ARG A 100 45.68 32.03 15.12
CA ARG A 100 45.90 33.31 14.43
C ARG A 100 44.60 33.87 13.82
N VAL A 101 43.54 33.08 13.70
CA VAL A 101 42.23 33.56 13.23
C VAL A 101 41.48 34.39 14.28
N LEU A 102 41.66 34.10 15.57
CA LEU A 102 40.83 34.64 16.66
C LEU A 102 40.86 36.19 16.76
N PRO A 103 42.02 36.88 16.59
CA PRO A 103 42.03 38.34 16.52
C PRO A 103 41.13 38.93 15.44
N SER A 104 40.93 38.25 14.30
CA SER A 104 40.06 38.73 13.21
C SER A 104 38.56 38.67 13.55
N TYR A 105 38.17 37.90 14.56
CA TYR A 105 36.81 37.87 15.12
C TYR A 105 36.66 38.83 16.30
N VAL A 106 37.65 38.87 17.21
CA VAL A 106 37.59 39.69 18.43
C VAL A 106 37.73 41.19 18.13
N TYR A 107 38.58 41.61 17.20
CA TYR A 107 38.74 43.04 16.88
C TYR A 107 37.44 43.70 16.37
N PRO A 108 36.69 43.10 15.41
CA PRO A 108 35.38 43.61 15.05
C PRO A 108 34.36 43.54 16.19
N LEU A 109 34.36 42.50 17.03
CA LEU A 109 33.45 42.41 18.18
C LEU A 109 33.66 43.56 19.16
N ARG A 110 34.91 43.88 19.52
CA ARG A 110 35.24 45.06 20.35
C ARG A 110 34.69 46.34 19.74
N LYS A 111 34.99 46.59 18.46
CA LYS A 111 34.51 47.77 17.73
C LYS A 111 32.98 47.89 17.70
N THR A 112 32.26 46.77 17.76
CA THR A 112 30.79 46.73 17.78
C THR A 112 30.20 46.89 19.18
N LEU A 113 30.83 46.30 20.21
CA LEU A 113 30.27 46.19 21.56
C LEU A 113 30.71 47.32 22.50
N ASP A 114 31.97 47.77 22.37
CA ASP A 114 32.53 48.84 23.17
C ASP A 114 31.93 50.21 22.80
N ALA A 115 32.02 51.20 23.69
CA ALA A 115 31.55 52.55 23.38
C ALA A 115 32.53 53.25 22.42
N PRO A 116 32.07 54.23 21.61
CA PRO A 116 32.97 55.01 20.76
C PRO A 116 34.06 55.71 21.59
N GLY A 117 35.32 55.31 21.40
CA GLY A 117 36.47 55.86 22.13
C GLY A 117 36.92 55.07 23.38
N THR A 118 36.32 53.92 23.68
CA THR A 118 36.79 53.03 24.77
C THR A 118 38.22 52.53 24.50
N ASP A 119 39.11 52.67 25.50
CA ASP A 119 40.46 52.11 25.48
C ASP A 119 40.41 50.56 25.46
N PRO A 120 41.29 49.87 24.69
CA PRO A 120 41.41 48.41 24.74
C PRO A 120 41.52 47.76 26.14
N ALA A 121 42.02 48.48 27.16
CA ALA A 121 42.05 48.03 28.55
C ALA A 121 40.66 48.08 29.24
N ALA A 122 39.80 49.00 28.81
CA ALA A 122 38.43 49.18 29.27
C ALA A 122 37.38 48.40 28.45
N SER A 123 37.80 47.71 27.38
CA SER A 123 36.94 46.89 26.52
C SER A 123 36.20 45.78 27.28
N VAL A 124 34.95 45.49 26.86
CA VAL A 124 34.15 44.37 27.38
C VAL A 124 34.71 43.00 26.99
N ILE A 125 35.62 42.92 26.01
CA ILE A 125 36.41 41.71 25.73
C ILE A 125 37.87 42.01 25.98
N ARG A 126 38.39 41.71 27.17
CA ARG A 126 39.81 41.90 27.50
C ARG A 126 40.69 40.84 26.85
N GLY A 127 41.89 41.23 26.44
CA GLY A 127 42.91 40.33 25.89
C GLY A 127 43.99 40.09 26.93
N GLU A 128 44.19 38.84 27.32
CA GLU A 128 45.16 38.44 28.34
C GLU A 128 46.21 37.49 27.75
N ARG A 129 47.29 37.23 28.49
CA ARG A 129 48.33 36.29 28.03
C ARG A 129 47.74 34.88 27.91
N GLY A 130 47.43 34.46 26.68
CA GLY A 130 46.93 33.12 26.38
C GLY A 130 45.44 33.02 26.07
N GLY A 131 44.66 34.10 26.14
CA GLY A 131 43.21 34.03 25.85
C GLY A 131 42.50 35.38 25.82
N TYR A 132 41.17 35.31 25.86
CA TYR A 132 40.27 36.46 25.95
C TYR A 132 39.28 36.25 27.11
N ARG A 133 38.87 37.33 27.77
CA ARG A 133 37.86 37.35 28.85
C ARG A 133 36.74 38.30 28.48
N PHE A 134 35.48 37.87 28.56
CA PHE A 134 34.35 38.82 28.55
C PHE A 134 34.17 39.39 29.95
N VAL A 135 34.25 40.70 30.10
CA VAL A 135 34.01 41.41 31.37
C VAL A 135 32.68 42.15 31.20
N PRO A 136 31.58 41.69 31.83
CA PRO A 136 30.25 42.25 31.55
C PRO A 136 30.13 43.72 31.95
N GLY A 137 30.68 44.14 33.09
CA GLY A 137 30.53 45.52 33.57
C GLY A 137 29.06 45.87 33.80
N GLU A 138 28.55 46.89 33.12
CA GLU A 138 27.11 47.23 33.11
C GLU A 138 26.27 46.48 32.06
N ALA A 139 26.88 45.53 31.32
CA ALA A 139 26.16 44.77 30.30
C ALA A 139 25.17 43.79 30.93
N VAL A 140 23.90 43.88 30.53
CA VAL A 140 22.84 42.98 30.98
C VAL A 140 22.71 41.83 29.99
N THR A 141 22.59 40.60 30.49
CA THR A 141 22.34 39.40 29.68
C THR A 141 21.03 38.76 30.09
N ASP A 142 20.28 38.24 29.10
CA ASP A 142 19.05 37.48 29.37
C ASP A 142 19.31 36.19 30.17
N LEU A 143 20.55 35.69 30.16
CA LEU A 143 21.03 34.60 31.01
C LEU A 143 21.08 34.97 32.51
N LEU A 144 21.41 36.21 32.85
CA LEU A 144 21.38 36.71 34.23
C LEU A 144 19.94 36.94 34.68
N GLU A 145 19.11 37.60 33.85
CA GLU A 145 17.67 37.78 34.12
C GLU A 145 16.97 36.42 34.33
N LEU A 146 17.33 35.39 33.56
CA LEU A 146 16.83 34.02 33.72
C LEU A 146 17.27 33.36 35.04
N ALA A 147 18.48 33.66 35.52
CA ALA A 147 18.98 33.14 36.79
C ALA A 147 18.27 33.80 37.98
N ASP A 148 18.06 35.11 37.93
CA ASP A 148 17.40 35.90 38.98
C ASP A 148 15.91 35.56 39.10
N GLU A 149 15.18 35.44 37.98
CA GLU A 149 13.78 34.97 37.99
C GLU A 149 13.68 33.50 38.40
N GLY A 150 14.65 32.67 37.99
CA GLY A 150 14.75 31.27 38.40
C GLY A 150 15.13 31.08 39.88
N ALA A 151 15.72 32.09 40.54
CA ALA A 151 15.90 32.15 41.99
C ALA A 151 14.62 32.61 42.68
N SER A 152 14.05 33.73 42.22
CA SER A 152 12.81 34.31 42.73
C SER A 152 11.66 33.29 42.74
N ALA A 153 11.53 32.48 41.68
CA ALA A 153 10.53 31.42 41.61
C ALA A 153 10.73 30.32 42.68
N ARG A 154 11.98 29.94 42.97
CA ARG A 154 12.30 28.92 43.99
C ARG A 154 12.07 29.45 45.40
N ASP A 155 12.47 30.69 45.67
CA ASP A 155 12.36 31.29 46.99
C ASP A 155 10.90 31.59 47.34
N ALA A 156 10.11 32.08 46.37
CA ALA A 156 8.65 32.24 46.52
C ALA A 156 7.95 30.89 46.77
N LYS A 157 8.30 29.84 46.01
CA LYS A 157 7.76 28.48 46.21
C LYS A 157 8.12 27.92 47.59
N ALA A 158 9.35 28.16 48.07
CA ALA A 158 9.80 27.75 49.41
C ALA A 158 9.08 28.51 50.53
N ALA A 159 8.71 29.78 50.31
CA ALA A 159 7.90 30.58 51.22
C ALA A 159 6.39 30.23 51.19
N GLY A 160 5.97 29.36 50.25
CA GLY A 160 4.57 28.99 50.03
C GLY A 160 3.76 30.00 49.19
N ASP A 161 4.40 31.04 48.64
CA ASP A 161 3.77 31.98 47.72
C ASP A 161 3.82 31.42 46.28
N LEU A 162 2.85 30.57 46.00
CA LEU A 162 2.68 29.93 44.68
C LEU A 162 2.32 30.93 43.58
N ALA A 163 1.76 32.11 43.92
CA ALA A 163 1.41 33.14 42.94
C ALA A 163 2.66 33.89 42.49
N ALA A 164 3.50 34.36 43.42
CA ALA A 164 4.79 34.96 43.09
C ALA A 164 5.74 33.98 42.37
N ALA A 165 5.68 32.68 42.72
CA ALA A 165 6.41 31.64 42.01
C ALA A 165 5.93 31.44 40.56
N LEU A 166 4.61 31.41 40.34
CA LEU A 166 3.98 31.33 39.02
C LEU A 166 4.36 32.52 38.13
N ASP A 167 4.34 33.73 38.69
CA ASP A 167 4.71 34.96 37.97
C ASP A 167 6.19 34.96 37.58
N SER A 168 7.10 34.62 38.51
CA SER A 168 8.54 34.54 38.23
C SER A 168 8.87 33.46 37.20
N CYS A 169 8.25 32.27 37.28
CA CYS A 169 8.34 31.25 36.23
C CYS A 169 7.84 31.75 34.86
N THR A 170 6.81 32.60 34.86
CA THR A 170 6.25 33.17 33.62
C THR A 170 7.16 34.22 33.01
N ARG A 171 7.75 35.11 33.83
CA ARG A 171 8.78 36.07 33.38
C ARG A 171 10.04 35.36 32.86
N ALA A 172 10.55 34.36 33.59
CA ALA A 172 11.67 33.52 33.18
C ALA A 172 11.44 32.84 31.81
N LEU A 173 10.24 32.29 31.58
CA LEU A 173 9.90 31.65 30.31
C LEU A 173 9.75 32.64 29.16
N ALA A 174 9.30 33.88 29.42
CA ALA A 174 9.17 34.94 28.41
C ALA A 174 10.51 35.44 27.84
N LEU A 175 11.63 35.18 28.54
CA LEU A 175 12.97 35.47 28.04
C LEU A 175 13.38 34.56 26.86
N PHE A 176 12.81 33.36 26.75
CA PHE A 176 13.12 32.42 25.66
C PHE A 176 12.41 32.80 24.35
N ARG A 177 13.16 33.39 23.42
CA ARG A 177 12.67 33.85 22.10
C ARG A 177 12.99 32.86 20.99
N GLY A 178 12.57 31.61 21.18
CA GLY A 178 12.76 30.50 20.24
C GLY A 178 13.74 29.44 20.75
N GLU A 179 14.65 28.99 19.87
CA GLU A 179 15.78 28.13 20.26
C GLU A 179 16.93 29.03 20.78
N PRO A 180 17.50 28.75 21.97
CA PRO A 180 18.70 29.45 22.43
C PRO A 180 19.84 29.33 21.42
N LEU A 181 20.69 30.34 21.29
CA LEU A 181 21.84 30.35 20.38
C LEU A 181 21.50 29.95 18.92
N ALA A 182 20.27 30.25 18.46
CA ALA A 182 19.76 29.76 17.18
C ALA A 182 20.70 30.08 16.00
N GLY A 183 21.01 29.05 15.21
CA GLY A 183 21.87 29.16 14.03
C GLY A 183 23.38 29.19 14.30
N LEU A 184 23.84 29.20 15.55
CA LEU A 184 25.28 29.15 15.86
C LEU A 184 25.86 27.72 15.73
N PRO A 185 26.98 27.53 15.01
CA PRO A 185 27.69 26.26 14.95
C PRO A 185 28.70 26.13 16.11
N GLY A 186 29.06 24.88 16.40
CA GLY A 186 30.19 24.52 17.26
C GLY A 186 29.78 23.75 18.52
N PRO A 187 30.65 22.88 19.05
CA PRO A 187 30.33 22.00 20.19
C PRO A 187 29.76 22.72 21.42
N LEU A 188 30.21 23.95 21.72
CA LEU A 188 29.71 24.71 22.86
C LEU A 188 28.27 25.19 22.65
N ALA A 189 27.93 25.64 21.44
CA ALA A 189 26.57 26.07 21.11
C ALA A 189 25.60 24.89 21.23
N ASP A 190 26.00 23.70 20.80
CA ASP A 190 25.20 22.48 20.93
C ASP A 190 25.01 22.06 22.40
N ALA A 191 26.08 22.06 23.20
CA ALA A 191 26.03 21.73 24.62
C ALA A 191 25.15 22.71 25.42
N GLU A 192 25.28 24.00 25.16
CA GLU A 192 24.50 25.05 25.86
C GLU A 192 23.05 25.09 25.40
N ARG A 193 22.75 24.83 24.12
CA ARG A 193 21.38 24.60 23.67
C ARG A 193 20.69 23.48 24.45
N GLN A 194 21.38 22.35 24.65
CA GLN A 194 20.85 21.25 25.45
C GLN A 194 20.69 21.63 26.93
N ARG A 195 21.64 22.37 27.53
CA ARG A 195 21.56 22.83 28.93
C ARG A 195 20.38 23.78 29.13
N LEU A 196 20.22 24.77 28.27
CA LEU A 196 19.16 25.77 28.34
C LEU A 196 17.78 25.18 28.01
N ALA A 197 17.71 24.20 27.09
CA ALA A 197 16.48 23.44 26.85
C ALA A 197 16.03 22.65 28.10
N ARG A 198 16.96 22.02 28.84
CA ARG A 198 16.66 21.37 30.12
C ARG A 198 16.16 22.38 31.16
N GLN A 199 16.82 23.53 31.29
CA GLN A 199 16.39 24.59 32.22
C GLN A 199 14.99 25.14 31.89
N ARG A 200 14.69 25.35 30.59
CA ARG A 200 13.35 25.76 30.13
C ARG A 200 12.28 24.71 30.47
N ARG A 201 12.59 23.42 30.30
CA ARG A 201 11.70 22.30 30.68
C ARG A 201 11.40 22.30 32.18
N THR A 202 12.40 22.49 33.03
CA THR A 202 12.18 22.62 34.49
C THR A 202 11.29 23.81 34.85
N LEU A 203 11.48 24.97 34.23
CA LEU A 203 10.61 26.14 34.44
C LEU A 203 9.16 25.90 33.98
N HIS A 204 8.96 25.18 32.87
CA HIS A 204 7.61 24.77 32.44
C HIS A 204 6.95 23.78 33.43
N GLN A 205 7.70 22.78 33.92
CA GLN A 205 7.23 21.84 34.94
C GLN A 205 6.82 22.58 36.22
N GLU A 206 7.66 23.51 36.69
CA GLU A 206 7.39 24.34 37.87
C GLU A 206 6.18 25.25 37.70
N ARG A 207 6.02 25.88 36.53
CA ARG A 207 4.84 26.71 36.22
C ARG A 207 3.54 25.90 36.31
N VAL A 208 3.52 24.71 35.71
CA VAL A 208 2.35 23.82 35.74
C VAL A 208 2.09 23.30 37.15
N ALA A 209 3.13 22.97 37.93
CA ALA A 209 2.99 22.56 39.32
C ALA A 209 2.33 23.65 40.19
N CYS A 210 2.73 24.91 40.01
CA CYS A 210 2.10 26.04 40.71
C CYS A 210 0.62 26.22 40.31
N LEU A 211 0.29 26.11 39.01
CA LEU A 211 -1.09 26.19 38.53
C LEU A 211 -1.99 25.07 39.11
N VAL A 212 -1.48 23.83 39.20
CA VAL A 212 -2.20 22.70 39.82
C VAL A 212 -2.44 22.96 41.31
N LEU A 213 -1.44 23.40 42.06
CA LEU A 213 -1.57 23.67 43.50
C LEU A 213 -2.44 24.90 43.81
N LEU A 214 -2.56 25.85 42.87
CA LEU A 214 -3.47 27.01 42.95
C LEU A 214 -4.90 26.69 42.49
N GLY A 215 -5.21 25.45 42.10
CA GLY A 215 -6.52 25.06 41.58
C GLY A 215 -6.84 25.55 40.17
N ARG A 216 -5.87 26.14 39.46
CA ARG A 216 -6.01 26.69 38.10
C ARG A 216 -5.84 25.59 37.04
N TYR A 217 -6.64 24.54 37.15
CA TYR A 217 -6.47 23.29 36.39
C TYR A 217 -6.62 23.47 34.87
N THR A 218 -7.56 24.28 34.41
CA THR A 218 -7.75 24.53 32.97
C THR A 218 -6.53 25.19 32.36
N GLU A 219 -5.99 26.23 33.00
CA GLU A 219 -4.76 26.90 32.56
C GLU A 219 -3.54 25.97 32.60
N ALA A 220 -3.48 25.06 33.58
CA ALA A 220 -2.44 24.02 33.62
C ALA A 220 -2.52 23.11 32.38
N LEU A 221 -3.72 22.71 31.97
CA LEU A 221 -3.94 21.89 30.76
C LEU A 221 -3.63 22.68 29.47
N ASP A 222 -4.05 23.94 29.37
CA ASP A 222 -3.76 24.80 28.22
C ASP A 222 -2.24 25.00 28.04
N VAL A 223 -1.50 25.18 29.14
CA VAL A 223 -0.03 25.23 29.13
C VAL A 223 0.57 23.90 28.67
N LEU A 224 0.06 22.76 29.16
CA LEU A 224 0.55 21.42 28.79
C LEU A 224 0.26 21.05 27.32
N LEU A 225 -0.75 21.66 26.69
CA LEU A 225 -1.08 21.49 25.28
C LEU A 225 -0.18 22.32 24.34
N ALA A 226 0.64 23.22 24.86
CA ALA A 226 1.51 24.06 24.05
C ALA A 226 2.67 23.28 23.41
N ALA A 227 2.91 23.49 22.11
CA ALA A 227 3.88 22.77 21.29
C ALA A 227 5.30 22.59 21.87
N PRO A 228 5.90 23.52 22.65
CA PRO A 228 7.23 23.33 23.24
C PRO A 228 7.33 22.19 24.27
N MET A 229 6.20 21.67 24.76
CA MET A 229 6.13 20.68 25.84
C MET A 229 5.85 19.24 25.35
N ALA A 230 5.81 19.02 24.02
CA ALA A 230 5.58 17.72 23.40
C ALA A 230 6.80 16.77 23.48
N GLN A 231 7.28 16.46 24.68
CA GLN A 231 8.28 15.40 24.92
C GLN A 231 7.55 14.11 25.39
N PRO A 232 7.47 13.05 24.56
CA PRO A 232 6.57 11.91 24.80
C PRO A 232 6.86 11.09 26.08
N HIS A 233 8.04 11.25 26.67
CA HIS A 233 8.56 10.49 27.81
C HIS A 233 8.74 11.33 29.10
N ASP A 234 8.16 12.52 29.19
CA ASP A 234 8.31 13.37 30.39
C ASP A 234 7.35 12.95 31.52
N GLU A 235 7.79 12.02 32.37
CA GLU A 235 7.02 11.50 33.49
C GLU A 235 6.47 12.58 34.46
N PRO A 236 7.28 13.54 34.95
CA PRO A 236 6.77 14.68 35.72
C PRO A 236 5.65 15.47 35.03
N LEU A 237 5.74 15.72 33.72
CA LEU A 237 4.67 16.43 33.00
C LEU A 237 3.40 15.58 32.85
N ALA A 238 3.55 14.27 32.63
CA ALA A 238 2.39 13.36 32.64
C ALA A 238 1.74 13.31 34.03
N ALA A 239 2.52 13.25 35.10
CA ALA A 239 2.01 13.30 36.47
C ALA A 239 1.24 14.60 36.74
N LEU A 240 1.76 15.76 36.29
CA LEU A 240 1.06 17.03 36.38
C LEU A 240 -0.21 17.10 35.51
N ARG A 241 -0.18 16.55 34.29
CA ARG A 241 -1.36 16.41 33.42
C ARG A 241 -2.44 15.56 34.08
N MET A 242 -2.08 14.45 34.71
CA MET A 242 -3.02 13.61 35.47
C MET A 242 -3.65 14.36 36.64
N ARG A 243 -2.86 15.13 37.40
CA ARG A 243 -3.35 15.94 38.54
C ARG A 243 -4.31 17.05 38.07
N ALA A 244 -4.00 17.73 36.97
CA ALA A 244 -4.87 18.75 36.38
C ALA A 244 -6.17 18.17 35.77
N LEU A 245 -6.10 17.02 35.10
CA LEU A 245 -7.29 16.30 34.61
C LEU A 245 -8.15 15.82 35.79
N TYR A 246 -7.55 15.30 36.86
CA TYR A 246 -8.27 14.90 38.06
C TYR A 246 -8.97 16.10 38.75
N GLY A 247 -8.25 17.21 38.97
CA GLY A 247 -8.79 18.42 39.59
C GLY A 247 -9.90 19.11 38.78
N SER A 248 -9.92 18.91 37.45
CA SER A 248 -11.01 19.34 36.57
C SER A 248 -12.16 18.32 36.44
N GLY A 249 -12.21 17.28 37.29
CA GLY A 249 -13.26 16.26 37.31
C GLY A 249 -13.11 15.16 36.25
N ARG A 250 -12.05 15.20 35.43
CA ARG A 250 -11.82 14.32 34.27
C ARG A 250 -11.04 13.06 34.68
N GLN A 251 -11.52 12.34 35.70
CA GLN A 251 -10.84 11.18 36.30
C GLN A 251 -10.46 10.10 35.26
N ALA A 252 -11.35 9.79 34.32
CA ALA A 252 -11.09 8.81 33.26
C ALA A 252 -9.94 9.22 32.34
N GLU A 253 -9.82 10.51 32.01
CA GLU A 253 -8.76 11.02 31.16
C GLU A 253 -7.41 11.08 31.91
N ALA A 254 -7.42 11.31 33.23
CA ALA A 254 -6.22 11.18 34.05
C ALA A 254 -5.70 9.73 34.02
N LEU A 255 -6.57 8.72 34.10
CA LEU A 255 -6.18 7.31 33.98
C LEU A 255 -5.70 6.97 32.55
N ALA A 256 -6.34 7.52 31.51
CA ALA A 256 -5.90 7.36 30.13
C ALA A 256 -4.50 7.97 29.90
N ALA A 257 -4.21 9.14 30.47
CA ALA A 257 -2.90 9.79 30.38
C ALA A 257 -1.78 8.95 31.01
N TYR A 258 -2.05 8.23 32.11
CA TYR A 258 -1.10 7.25 32.67
C TYR A 258 -0.83 6.08 31.73
N GLN A 259 -1.88 5.53 31.12
CA GLN A 259 -1.74 4.42 30.16
C GLN A 259 -0.97 4.85 28.91
N GLU A 260 -1.23 6.07 28.40
CA GLU A 260 -0.54 6.67 27.26
C GLU A 260 0.99 6.73 27.49
N ILE A 261 1.45 7.31 28.61
CA ILE A 261 2.90 7.40 28.87
C ILE A 261 3.50 6.05 29.27
N ARG A 262 2.78 5.20 30.02
CA ARG A 262 3.26 3.84 30.37
C ARG A 262 3.50 2.99 29.13
N PHE A 263 2.61 3.09 28.14
CA PHE A 263 2.78 2.42 26.85
C PHE A 263 4.05 2.88 26.14
N ARG A 264 4.28 4.20 26.04
CA ARG A 264 5.49 4.77 25.42
C ARG A 264 6.78 4.39 26.13
N LEU A 265 6.86 4.58 27.46
CA LEU A 265 8.06 4.22 28.24
C LEU A 265 8.44 2.75 28.08
N ARG A 266 7.44 1.85 28.08
CA ARG A 266 7.65 0.41 27.91
C ARG A 266 7.99 0.04 26.46
N GLY A 267 7.38 0.68 25.48
CA GLY A 267 7.59 0.40 24.05
C GLY A 267 8.89 0.98 23.49
N GLU A 268 9.25 2.20 23.87
CA GLU A 268 10.39 2.95 23.30
C GLU A 268 11.66 2.87 24.16
N LEU A 269 11.52 2.82 25.50
CA LEU A 269 12.66 2.81 26.44
C LEU A 269 12.82 1.49 27.22
N GLY A 270 11.84 0.58 27.14
CA GLY A 270 11.86 -0.72 27.83
C GLY A 270 11.71 -0.65 29.35
N VAL A 271 11.31 0.51 29.90
CA VAL A 271 11.19 0.75 31.36
C VAL A 271 9.73 0.92 31.78
N GLU A 272 9.42 0.49 33.00
CA GLU A 272 8.13 0.79 33.65
C GLU A 272 8.16 2.20 34.28
N PRO A 273 6.99 2.86 34.44
CA PRO A 273 6.91 4.19 35.06
C PRO A 273 7.58 4.28 36.43
N GLY A 274 8.27 5.40 36.63
CA GLY A 274 8.86 5.81 37.89
C GLY A 274 7.87 5.90 39.05
N GLU A 275 8.41 5.97 40.26
CA GLU A 275 7.62 5.88 41.49
C GLU A 275 6.63 7.04 41.64
N GLU A 276 7.00 8.26 41.26
CA GLU A 276 6.16 9.44 41.34
C GLU A 276 4.89 9.32 40.48
N LEU A 277 5.06 8.93 39.21
CA LEU A 277 3.94 8.74 38.28
C LEU A 277 3.04 7.56 38.71
N ARG A 278 3.62 6.49 39.25
CA ARG A 278 2.85 5.39 39.88
C ARG A 278 2.09 5.84 41.12
N ARG A 279 2.66 6.71 41.97
CA ARG A 279 1.96 7.30 43.12
C ARG A 279 0.76 8.13 42.68
N VAL A 280 0.92 9.01 41.69
CA VAL A 280 -0.19 9.80 41.14
C VAL A 280 -1.30 8.91 40.57
N HIS A 281 -0.97 7.86 39.83
CA HIS A 281 -1.95 6.86 39.37
C HIS A 281 -2.71 6.18 40.52
N GLN A 282 -2.02 5.76 41.58
CA GLN A 282 -2.66 5.16 42.75
C GLN A 282 -3.57 6.16 43.50
N GLY A 283 -3.17 7.43 43.60
CA GLY A 283 -4.01 8.49 44.15
C GLY A 283 -5.29 8.69 43.33
N VAL A 284 -5.19 8.75 42.00
CA VAL A 284 -6.35 8.91 41.10
C VAL A 284 -7.32 7.73 41.20
N LEU A 285 -6.83 6.51 41.43
CA LEU A 285 -7.67 5.34 41.69
C LEU A 285 -8.35 5.38 43.08
N ARG A 286 -7.66 5.92 44.10
CA ARG A 286 -8.15 5.99 45.48
C ARG A 286 -8.99 7.25 45.79
N ARG A 287 -9.00 8.23 44.90
CA ARG A 287 -9.54 9.59 45.12
C ARG A 287 -8.87 10.30 46.30
N ASP A 288 -7.54 10.25 46.32
CA ASP A 288 -6.70 10.86 47.35
C ASP A 288 -6.48 12.36 47.06
N ASP A 289 -7.51 13.17 47.32
CA ASP A 289 -7.49 14.62 47.02
C ASP A 289 -6.31 15.35 47.68
N PRO A 290 -5.95 15.13 48.97
CA PRO A 290 -4.78 15.78 49.58
C PRO A 290 -3.46 15.44 48.88
N MET A 291 -3.28 14.20 48.42
CA MET A 291 -2.08 13.79 47.69
C MET A 291 -2.06 14.35 46.25
N LEU A 292 -3.21 14.43 45.59
CA LEU A 292 -3.32 14.84 44.18
C LEU A 292 -3.36 16.35 44.00
N LEU A 293 -4.10 17.07 44.83
CA LEU A 293 -4.36 18.51 44.67
C LEU A 293 -3.55 19.35 45.66
N GLY A 294 -3.03 18.72 46.71
CA GLY A 294 -2.40 19.40 47.85
C GLY A 294 -3.44 19.85 48.88
N THR A 295 -3.00 20.07 50.11
CA THR A 295 -3.85 20.71 51.11
C THR A 295 -4.16 22.13 50.66
N PRO A 296 -5.43 22.55 50.54
CA PRO A 296 -5.75 23.93 50.19
C PRO A 296 -5.15 24.87 51.25
N PRO A 297 -4.51 25.99 50.85
CA PRO A 297 -3.98 26.93 51.81
C PRO A 297 -5.14 27.50 52.63
N SER A 298 -5.17 27.20 53.93
CA SER A 298 -6.13 27.80 54.86
C SER A 298 -6.11 29.32 54.70
N PRO A 299 -7.27 29.98 54.52
CA PRO A 299 -7.30 31.43 54.32
C PRO A 299 -6.68 32.10 55.54
N ARG A 300 -5.53 32.75 55.34
CA ARG A 300 -4.89 33.58 56.36
C ARG A 300 -5.84 34.73 56.68
N THR A 301 -6.40 34.70 57.88
CA THR A 301 -7.14 35.81 58.47
C THR A 301 -6.24 37.04 58.54
N ALA A 302 -6.59 38.07 57.78
CA ALA A 302 -6.12 39.43 57.98
C ALA A 302 -7.34 40.31 58.24
N ASP A 303 -7.36 40.97 59.40
CA ASP A 303 -8.43 41.89 59.78
C ASP A 303 -8.61 43.02 58.78
N THR A 304 -9.87 43.41 58.53
CA THR A 304 -10.25 44.83 58.58
C THR A 304 -11.75 44.95 58.79
N ALA A 305 -12.15 45.73 59.79
CA ALA A 305 -13.55 45.93 60.16
C ALA A 305 -14.20 47.06 59.34
N VAL A 306 -15.55 47.08 59.30
CA VAL A 306 -16.43 48.21 59.70
C VAL A 306 -17.82 48.17 58.99
N ALA A 307 -18.86 48.53 59.76
CA ALA A 307 -20.20 49.00 59.36
C ALA A 307 -21.27 48.01 58.80
N THR A 308 -22.05 47.45 59.73
CA THR A 308 -23.53 47.50 59.81
C THR A 308 -24.36 48.04 58.62
N GLY A 309 -25.39 47.30 58.19
CA GLY A 309 -26.40 47.78 57.22
C GLY A 309 -27.62 46.87 56.99
N THR A 310 -28.50 46.77 57.99
CA THR A 310 -29.97 46.52 57.98
C THR A 310 -30.69 45.66 56.91
N VAL A 311 -31.61 44.82 57.40
CA VAL A 311 -32.58 43.94 56.70
C VAL A 311 -33.51 44.66 55.70
N ALA A 312 -33.75 44.05 54.54
CA ALA A 312 -35.02 44.14 53.79
C ALA A 312 -35.26 42.91 52.90
N ALA A 313 -36.51 42.45 52.83
CA ALA A 313 -37.05 41.45 51.92
C ALA A 313 -38.55 41.76 51.71
N PRO A 314 -39.26 41.11 50.77
CA PRO A 314 -38.94 40.90 49.35
C PRO A 314 -40.04 41.47 48.42
N GLU A 315 -39.76 41.68 47.13
CA GLU A 315 -40.82 41.85 46.12
C GLU A 315 -40.59 40.95 44.90
N THR A 316 -41.68 40.40 44.38
CA THR A 316 -41.73 39.44 43.26
C THR A 316 -41.99 40.14 41.92
N PRO A 317 -41.55 39.51 40.82
CA PRO A 317 -42.38 39.47 39.61
C PRO A 317 -42.81 38.05 39.21
N SER A 318 -43.91 37.98 38.46
CA SER A 318 -44.58 36.77 37.96
C SER A 318 -43.79 36.01 36.86
N PRO A 319 -44.20 34.77 36.50
CA PRO A 319 -43.34 33.81 35.80
C PRO A 319 -43.27 34.01 34.27
N ALA A 320 -42.07 33.78 33.73
CA ALA A 320 -41.84 33.46 32.32
C ALA A 320 -41.89 31.92 32.12
N PRO A 321 -42.23 31.41 30.92
CA PRO A 321 -42.58 30.00 30.73
C PRO A 321 -41.41 29.05 30.99
N ALA A 322 -41.74 27.87 31.53
CA ALA A 322 -40.77 26.83 31.82
C ALA A 322 -40.03 26.38 30.55
N LYS A 323 -38.74 26.67 30.48
CA LYS A 323 -37.83 25.92 29.60
C LYS A 323 -37.85 24.47 30.07
N LEU A 324 -38.28 23.54 29.22
CA LEU A 324 -38.01 22.12 29.46
C LEU A 324 -36.50 21.96 29.68
N PRO A 325 -36.06 21.06 30.59
CA PRO A 325 -34.65 20.77 30.76
C PRO A 325 -34.11 20.21 29.44
N THR A 326 -33.33 21.02 28.72
CA THR A 326 -32.59 20.57 27.55
C THR A 326 -31.58 19.54 28.00
N ARG A 327 -31.85 18.25 27.73
CA ARG A 327 -30.89 17.17 27.98
C ARG A 327 -29.54 17.56 27.34
N PRO A 328 -28.42 17.42 28.05
CA PRO A 328 -27.12 17.76 27.50
C PRO A 328 -26.84 16.85 26.28
N ARG A 329 -26.52 17.44 25.14
CA ARG A 329 -26.19 16.69 23.91
C ARG A 329 -24.95 15.82 24.18
N ARG A 330 -25.12 14.49 24.17
CA ARG A 330 -24.02 13.53 24.29
C ARG A 330 -23.46 13.21 22.90
N ASN A 331 -22.16 13.39 22.74
CA ASN A 331 -21.43 13.00 21.54
C ASN A 331 -20.25 12.12 21.96
N GLU A 332 -20.33 10.84 21.61
CA GLU A 332 -19.33 9.80 21.93
C GLU A 332 -18.51 9.40 20.70
N LEU A 333 -18.64 10.12 19.57
CA LEU A 333 -17.93 9.79 18.35
C LEU A 333 -16.40 9.91 18.54
N PRO A 334 -15.61 8.89 18.13
CA PRO A 334 -14.15 8.97 18.14
C PRO A 334 -13.64 10.17 17.33
N GLY A 335 -12.55 10.78 17.79
CA GLY A 335 -11.94 11.93 17.10
C GLY A 335 -11.51 11.58 15.66
N ASP A 336 -11.88 12.44 14.72
CA ASP A 336 -11.60 12.30 13.28
C ASP A 336 -10.12 12.54 12.94
N THR A 337 -9.29 11.58 13.32
CA THR A 337 -7.82 11.60 13.13
C THR A 337 -7.39 10.89 11.83
N ALA A 338 -8.34 10.40 11.04
CA ALA A 338 -8.07 9.58 9.87
C ALA A 338 -8.35 10.35 8.57
N TRP A 339 -7.30 10.60 7.79
CA TRP A 339 -7.47 10.98 6.38
C TRP A 339 -8.15 9.85 5.62
N LEU A 340 -9.31 10.16 5.05
CA LEU A 340 -9.96 9.39 4.01
C LEU A 340 -9.43 9.85 2.64
N VAL A 341 -9.23 8.92 1.73
CA VAL A 341 -8.77 9.13 0.34
C VAL A 341 -9.48 8.09 -0.51
N GLY A 342 -10.10 8.47 -1.63
CA GLY A 342 -10.72 7.50 -2.55
C GLY A 342 -11.93 6.80 -1.96
N ARG A 343 -12.78 7.54 -1.24
CA ARG A 343 -13.95 7.03 -0.49
C ARG A 343 -15.18 7.93 -0.61
N GLU A 344 -15.16 8.85 -1.56
CA GLU A 344 -16.17 9.89 -1.74
C GLU A 344 -17.52 9.26 -2.11
N ARG A 345 -17.52 8.15 -2.86
CA ARG A 345 -18.72 7.40 -3.24
C ARG A 345 -19.35 6.69 -2.03
N GLU A 346 -18.56 5.93 -1.28
CA GLU A 346 -19.03 5.21 -0.09
C GLU A 346 -19.49 6.18 1.00
N LEU A 347 -18.78 7.30 1.18
CA LEU A 347 -19.17 8.36 2.10
C LEU A 347 -20.51 8.98 1.69
N ALA A 348 -20.72 9.28 0.41
CA ALA A 348 -22.01 9.78 -0.08
C ALA A 348 -23.15 8.80 0.23
N LEU A 349 -22.97 7.51 -0.08
CA LEU A 349 -23.98 6.47 0.18
C LEU A 349 -24.39 6.34 1.65
N LEU A 350 -23.45 6.59 2.59
CA LEU A 350 -23.68 6.53 4.05
C LEU A 350 -24.24 7.84 4.64
N THR A 351 -24.08 8.96 3.93
CA THR A 351 -24.45 10.31 4.41
C THR A 351 -25.72 10.85 3.76
N GLU A 352 -26.23 10.21 2.71
CA GLU A 352 -27.52 10.54 2.07
C GLU A 352 -28.68 10.69 3.07
N PRO A 353 -29.70 11.53 2.79
CA PRO A 353 -30.82 11.77 3.70
C PRO A 353 -31.64 10.51 4.04
N VAL A 354 -32.12 10.43 5.28
CA VAL A 354 -32.95 9.33 5.80
C VAL A 354 -34.44 9.66 5.68
N PRO A 355 -35.32 8.69 5.34
CA PRO A 355 -36.77 8.87 5.46
C PRO A 355 -37.20 9.22 6.89
N VAL A 356 -37.93 10.32 7.06
CA VAL A 356 -38.25 10.90 8.40
C VAL A 356 -39.13 9.98 9.27
N GLY A 357 -39.79 8.98 8.67
CA GLY A 357 -40.74 8.08 9.35
C GLY A 357 -40.18 6.75 9.85
N SER A 358 -38.89 6.44 9.65
CA SER A 358 -38.30 5.15 10.05
C SER A 358 -36.93 5.31 10.70
N VAL A 359 -36.44 4.23 11.31
CA VAL A 359 -35.04 4.07 11.70
C VAL A 359 -34.29 3.52 10.50
N SER A 360 -33.19 4.14 10.08
CA SER A 360 -32.39 3.65 8.95
C SER A 360 -31.13 2.93 9.42
N VAL A 361 -30.82 1.81 8.78
CA VAL A 361 -29.67 0.95 9.08
C VAL A 361 -28.81 0.80 7.82
N ALA A 362 -27.55 1.21 7.90
CA ALA A 362 -26.56 1.02 6.83
C ALA A 362 -25.40 0.15 7.33
N THR A 363 -25.06 -0.91 6.59
CA THR A 363 -23.96 -1.83 6.91
C THR A 363 -22.76 -1.65 6.00
N VAL A 364 -21.56 -1.74 6.56
CA VAL A 364 -20.29 -1.61 5.85
C VAL A 364 -19.45 -2.87 6.09
N ASP A 365 -19.14 -3.60 5.02
CA ASP A 365 -18.34 -4.82 5.03
C ASP A 365 -17.05 -4.67 4.18
N GLY A 366 -16.23 -5.73 4.11
CA GLY A 366 -14.97 -5.73 3.37
C GLY A 366 -13.78 -6.27 4.18
N THR A 367 -12.63 -6.41 3.54
CA THR A 367 -11.44 -7.06 4.12
C THR A 367 -10.91 -6.38 5.39
N ALA A 368 -10.14 -7.10 6.20
CA ALA A 368 -9.51 -6.53 7.39
C ALA A 368 -8.48 -5.45 6.99
N GLY A 369 -8.48 -4.32 7.69
CA GLY A 369 -7.57 -3.20 7.40
C GLY A 369 -7.95 -2.30 6.22
N VAL A 370 -9.09 -2.53 5.56
CA VAL A 370 -9.56 -1.73 4.40
C VAL A 370 -10.03 -0.30 4.75
N GLY A 371 -10.29 -0.02 6.03
CA GLY A 371 -10.61 1.32 6.55
C GLY A 371 -12.05 1.55 7.03
N LYS A 372 -12.85 0.49 7.21
CA LYS A 372 -14.28 0.56 7.64
C LYS A 372 -14.53 1.54 8.81
N THR A 373 -13.85 1.36 9.95
CA THR A 373 -13.95 2.26 11.12
C THR A 373 -13.75 3.73 10.76
N ALA A 374 -12.73 4.04 9.94
CA ALA A 374 -12.44 5.42 9.54
C ALA A 374 -13.52 5.99 8.61
N LEU A 375 -14.11 5.17 7.74
CA LEU A 375 -15.25 5.55 6.89
C LEU A 375 -16.50 5.82 7.75
N LEU A 376 -16.79 4.97 8.74
CA LEU A 376 -17.94 5.17 9.65
C LEU A 376 -17.79 6.43 10.50
N VAL A 377 -16.62 6.62 11.11
CA VAL A 377 -16.33 7.83 11.92
C VAL A 377 -16.44 9.08 11.05
N ARG A 378 -15.89 9.08 9.82
CA ARG A 378 -16.03 10.20 8.87
C ARG A 378 -17.49 10.44 8.49
N ALA A 379 -18.25 9.39 8.17
CA ALA A 379 -19.67 9.50 7.82
C ALA A 379 -20.48 10.06 8.99
N ALA A 380 -20.23 9.57 10.20
CA ALA A 380 -20.89 10.03 11.41
C ALA A 380 -20.65 11.52 11.68
N TRP A 381 -19.38 11.98 11.67
CA TRP A 381 -19.05 13.40 11.81
C TRP A 381 -19.66 14.27 10.70
N THR A 382 -19.81 13.73 9.48
CA THR A 382 -20.42 14.46 8.35
C THR A 382 -21.92 14.73 8.56
N VAL A 383 -22.63 13.88 9.32
CA VAL A 383 -24.08 14.02 9.55
C VAL A 383 -24.48 14.34 11.00
N HIS A 384 -23.52 14.45 11.92
CA HIS A 384 -23.78 14.54 13.37
C HIS A 384 -24.75 15.68 13.77
N ASP A 385 -24.66 16.85 13.12
CA ASP A 385 -25.55 18.00 13.34
C ASP A 385 -27.04 17.70 13.07
N GLN A 386 -27.35 16.64 12.33
CA GLN A 386 -28.72 16.25 11.98
C GLN A 386 -29.43 15.43 13.08
N TYR A 387 -28.70 15.02 14.13
CA TYR A 387 -29.17 14.12 15.20
C TYR A 387 -29.11 14.84 16.56
N PRO A 388 -30.13 15.66 16.88
CA PRO A 388 -30.07 16.61 17.98
C PRO A 388 -30.06 15.96 19.37
N ASP A 389 -30.51 14.69 19.47
CA ASP A 389 -30.65 13.97 20.74
C ASP A 389 -29.38 13.20 21.15
N GLY A 390 -28.43 13.01 20.24
CA GLY A 390 -27.11 12.46 20.55
C GLY A 390 -26.48 11.63 19.43
N CYS A 391 -25.15 11.49 19.52
CA CYS A 391 -24.33 10.63 18.68
C CYS A 391 -23.58 9.64 19.57
N LEU A 392 -23.82 8.34 19.40
CA LEU A 392 -23.33 7.27 20.26
C LEU A 392 -22.40 6.33 19.45
N PHE A 393 -21.34 5.82 20.09
CA PHE A 393 -20.39 4.90 19.47
C PHE A 393 -20.20 3.65 20.34
N VAL A 394 -20.38 2.47 19.74
CA VAL A 394 -20.22 1.18 20.41
C VAL A 394 -19.21 0.36 19.63
N ASP A 395 -18.06 0.08 20.25
CA ASP A 395 -17.11 -0.92 19.78
C ASP A 395 -17.48 -2.28 20.36
N LEU A 396 -17.91 -3.22 19.51
CA LEU A 396 -18.24 -4.59 19.94
C LEU A 396 -16.98 -5.45 20.17
N HIS A 397 -15.79 -4.93 19.88
CA HIS A 397 -14.49 -5.54 20.15
C HIS A 397 -13.79 -4.89 21.35
N THR A 398 -14.12 -5.34 22.56
CA THR A 398 -13.41 -4.94 23.79
C THR A 398 -12.48 -6.05 24.26
N HIS A 399 -11.24 -5.67 24.61
CA HIS A 399 -10.07 -6.51 24.92
C HIS A 399 -10.32 -7.72 25.86
N GLY A 400 -10.86 -8.80 25.29
CA GLY A 400 -10.96 -10.14 25.86
C GLY A 400 -10.33 -11.19 24.92
N ALA A 401 -10.49 -12.47 25.24
CA ALA A 401 -10.07 -13.54 24.34
C ALA A 401 -10.84 -13.47 22.99
N PRO A 402 -10.29 -13.95 21.85
CA PRO A 402 -10.90 -13.80 20.52
C PRO A 402 -12.36 -14.30 20.38
N HIS A 403 -12.82 -15.14 21.30
CA HIS A 403 -14.15 -15.72 21.33
C HIS A 403 -15.17 -14.94 22.19
N GLU A 404 -14.73 -14.01 23.04
CA GLU A 404 -15.58 -13.19 23.91
C GLU A 404 -15.67 -11.74 23.42
N GLY A 405 -16.41 -11.53 22.32
CA GLY A 405 -16.85 -10.18 21.94
C GLY A 405 -17.82 -9.59 22.97
N LEU A 406 -18.05 -8.27 22.93
CA LEU A 406 -18.95 -7.63 23.89
C LEU A 406 -20.38 -8.19 23.72
N ARG A 407 -20.94 -8.73 24.82
CA ARG A 407 -22.30 -9.27 24.83
C ARG A 407 -23.33 -8.15 24.64
N PRO A 408 -24.42 -8.35 23.88
CA PRO A 408 -25.41 -7.30 23.61
C PRO A 408 -26.01 -6.65 24.86
N GLN A 409 -26.19 -7.42 25.94
CA GLN A 409 -26.63 -6.90 27.25
C GLN A 409 -25.73 -5.75 27.74
N ARG A 410 -24.40 -5.94 27.67
CA ARG A 410 -23.42 -4.95 28.15
C ARG A 410 -23.38 -3.70 27.26
N ALA A 411 -23.61 -3.85 25.95
CA ALA A 411 -23.82 -2.71 25.06
C ALA A 411 -25.11 -1.95 25.40
N LEU A 412 -26.21 -2.67 25.67
CA LEU A 412 -27.48 -2.05 26.05
C LEU A 412 -27.38 -1.31 27.39
N HIS A 413 -26.70 -1.87 28.41
CA HIS A 413 -26.43 -1.15 29.66
C HIS A 413 -25.63 0.15 29.42
N GLN A 414 -24.62 0.12 28.55
CA GLN A 414 -23.86 1.33 28.17
C GLN A 414 -24.75 2.36 27.45
N LEU A 415 -25.56 1.92 26.48
CA LEU A 415 -26.45 2.77 25.69
C LEU A 415 -27.60 3.37 26.53
N LEU A 416 -28.21 2.59 27.41
CA LEU A 416 -29.27 3.05 28.32
C LEU A 416 -28.76 4.13 29.29
N ARG A 417 -27.56 3.94 29.85
CA ARG A 417 -26.85 4.97 30.62
C ARG A 417 -26.58 6.23 29.77
N ALA A 418 -26.25 6.07 28.50
CA ALA A 418 -25.96 7.18 27.61
C ALA A 418 -27.16 8.06 27.26
N VAL A 419 -28.37 7.49 27.18
CA VAL A 419 -29.63 8.25 26.98
C VAL A 419 -30.27 8.73 28.30
N GLY A 420 -29.63 8.44 29.44
CA GLY A 420 -30.03 8.95 30.77
C GLY A 420 -31.10 8.13 31.48
N ALA A 421 -31.13 6.80 31.30
CA ALA A 421 -31.85 5.91 32.20
C ALA A 421 -31.18 5.88 33.59
N ALA A 422 -31.96 5.78 34.67
CA ALA A 422 -31.44 5.69 36.03
C ALA A 422 -30.82 4.30 36.29
N ASP A 423 -29.74 4.26 37.08
CA ASP A 423 -28.92 3.06 37.26
C ASP A 423 -29.56 1.97 38.13
N ASP A 424 -30.50 2.32 39.00
CA ASP A 424 -30.97 1.45 40.09
C ASP A 424 -32.06 0.42 39.70
N GLU A 425 -32.58 0.45 38.46
CA GLU A 425 -33.67 -0.43 37.98
C GLU A 425 -33.41 -1.04 36.58
N LEU A 426 -32.15 -1.16 36.13
CA LEU A 426 -31.85 -1.77 34.83
C LEU A 426 -31.90 -3.32 34.89
N PRO A 427 -32.69 -4.00 34.02
CA PRO A 427 -32.75 -5.47 34.00
C PRO A 427 -31.45 -6.14 33.56
N ASP A 428 -31.28 -7.41 33.92
CA ASP A 428 -30.20 -8.27 33.42
C ASP A 428 -30.59 -9.09 32.18
N GLU A 429 -31.89 -9.35 31.98
CA GLU A 429 -32.36 -10.14 30.84
C GLU A 429 -32.39 -9.35 29.52
N LEU A 430 -31.91 -9.98 28.44
CA LEU A 430 -31.80 -9.32 27.14
C LEU A 430 -33.14 -8.83 26.56
N PRO A 431 -34.27 -9.59 26.62
CA PRO A 431 -35.55 -9.11 26.10
C PRO A 431 -36.07 -7.87 26.84
N GLU A 432 -35.83 -7.81 28.15
CA GLU A 432 -36.24 -6.69 29.00
C GLU A 432 -35.38 -5.44 28.71
N LEU A 433 -34.06 -5.61 28.58
CA LEU A 433 -33.14 -4.55 28.15
C LEU A 433 -33.46 -3.98 26.76
N VAL A 434 -33.81 -4.83 25.79
CA VAL A 434 -34.27 -4.40 24.46
C VAL A 434 -35.56 -3.60 24.55
N THR A 435 -36.48 -4.01 25.43
CA THR A 435 -37.75 -3.31 25.66
C THR A 435 -37.52 -1.95 26.30
N ALA A 436 -36.66 -1.87 27.33
CA ALA A 436 -36.24 -0.62 27.95
C ALA A 436 -35.54 0.33 26.95
N TRP A 437 -34.64 -0.20 26.11
CA TRP A 437 -33.93 0.57 25.09
C TRP A 437 -34.88 1.16 24.03
N ARG A 438 -35.83 0.38 23.54
CA ARG A 438 -36.87 0.85 22.62
C ARG A 438 -37.78 1.89 23.26
N ALA A 439 -38.17 1.70 24.52
CA ALA A 439 -38.96 2.70 25.25
C ALA A 439 -38.19 4.03 25.41
N ALA A 440 -36.94 3.97 25.89
CA ALA A 440 -36.09 5.14 26.13
C ALA A 440 -35.72 5.92 24.85
N THR A 441 -35.67 5.24 23.69
CA THR A 441 -35.34 5.85 22.39
C THR A 441 -36.54 6.19 21.52
N SER A 442 -37.77 5.84 21.93
CA SER A 442 -39.00 5.97 21.12
C SER A 442 -39.28 7.39 20.60
N SER A 443 -38.83 8.43 21.32
CA SER A 443 -38.99 9.85 20.94
C SER A 443 -37.69 10.53 20.50
N LEU A 444 -36.58 9.80 20.39
CA LEU A 444 -35.25 10.36 20.13
C LEU A 444 -34.80 10.15 18.68
N ARG A 445 -34.10 11.15 18.13
CA ARG A 445 -33.42 11.09 16.83
C ARG A 445 -31.92 10.95 17.03
N LEU A 446 -31.48 9.70 17.17
CA LEU A 446 -30.10 9.34 17.50
C LEU A 446 -29.30 8.94 16.26
N LEU A 447 -27.99 9.22 16.29
CA LEU A 447 -27.00 8.57 15.45
C LEU A 447 -26.26 7.51 16.28
N LEU A 448 -26.41 6.24 15.93
CA LEU A 448 -25.70 5.13 16.55
C LEU A 448 -24.66 4.57 15.57
N VAL A 449 -23.40 4.50 16.01
CA VAL A 449 -22.31 3.87 15.27
C VAL A 449 -21.91 2.59 16.00
N VAL A 450 -21.97 1.46 15.32
CA VAL A 450 -21.60 0.14 15.84
C VAL A 450 -20.42 -0.38 15.04
N ASP A 451 -19.24 -0.48 15.65
CA ASP A 451 -18.03 -1.00 15.01
C ASP A 451 -17.72 -2.44 15.43
N ASP A 452 -16.99 -3.13 14.56
CA ASP A 452 -16.56 -4.53 14.65
C ASP A 452 -17.66 -5.56 15.00
N ALA A 453 -18.85 -5.40 14.42
CA ALA A 453 -19.95 -6.34 14.53
C ALA A 453 -19.62 -7.69 13.86
N ARG A 454 -19.91 -8.80 14.57
CA ARG A 454 -19.66 -10.17 14.09
C ARG A 454 -20.92 -10.89 13.57
N SER A 455 -22.11 -10.53 14.07
CA SER A 455 -23.38 -11.10 13.58
C SER A 455 -24.53 -10.11 13.69
N ALA A 456 -25.59 -10.34 12.90
CA ALA A 456 -26.82 -9.56 12.96
C ALA A 456 -27.50 -9.64 14.35
N GLU A 457 -27.33 -10.76 15.05
CA GLU A 457 -27.87 -10.98 16.40
C GLU A 457 -27.24 -10.08 17.45
N GLN A 458 -26.00 -9.63 17.26
CA GLN A 458 -25.40 -8.62 18.14
C GLN A 458 -26.01 -7.23 17.95
N VAL A 459 -26.46 -6.92 16.73
CA VAL A 459 -26.87 -5.57 16.31
C VAL A 459 -28.37 -5.34 16.44
N ARG A 460 -29.20 -6.32 16.08
CA ARG A 460 -30.68 -6.25 16.19
C ARG A 460 -31.19 -5.78 17.57
N PRO A 461 -30.61 -6.19 18.72
CA PRO A 461 -30.99 -5.69 20.04
C PRO A 461 -30.72 -4.18 20.23
N LEU A 462 -29.69 -3.64 19.58
CA LEU A 462 -29.18 -2.28 19.77
C LEU A 462 -29.92 -1.24 18.91
N LEU A 463 -30.81 -1.66 18.01
CA LEU A 463 -31.54 -0.75 17.14
C LEU A 463 -32.49 0.14 17.97
N PRO A 464 -32.39 1.49 17.87
CA PRO A 464 -33.31 2.40 18.55
C PRO A 464 -34.72 2.30 17.95
N ALA A 465 -35.72 2.85 18.63
CA ALA A 465 -37.11 2.87 18.14
C ALA A 465 -37.56 4.20 17.52
N GLY A 466 -36.87 5.32 17.82
CA GLY A 466 -37.32 6.66 17.44
C GLY A 466 -37.15 6.97 15.94
N PRO A 467 -38.21 7.44 15.25
CA PRO A 467 -38.19 7.69 13.81
C PRO A 467 -37.23 8.84 13.45
N GLY A 468 -36.52 8.70 12.33
CA GLY A 468 -35.45 9.62 11.93
C GLY A 468 -34.13 9.40 12.67
N SER A 469 -33.96 8.29 13.38
CA SER A 469 -32.66 7.80 13.87
C SER A 469 -31.89 7.04 12.77
N ARG A 470 -30.56 7.04 12.85
CA ARG A 470 -29.67 6.33 11.93
C ARG A 470 -28.71 5.41 12.69
N VAL A 471 -28.53 4.21 12.18
CA VAL A 471 -27.56 3.22 12.65
C VAL A 471 -26.54 2.93 11.55
N LEU A 472 -25.27 3.19 11.81
CA LEU A 472 -24.14 2.85 10.94
C LEU A 472 -23.40 1.67 11.54
N VAL A 473 -23.29 0.56 10.81
CA VAL A 473 -22.75 -0.72 11.33
C VAL A 473 -21.55 -1.13 10.48
N ALA A 474 -20.39 -1.37 11.10
CA ALA A 474 -19.26 -1.99 10.42
C ALA A 474 -19.06 -3.43 10.91
N GLY A 475 -18.85 -4.34 9.97
CA GLY A 475 -18.55 -5.74 10.28
C GLY A 475 -17.30 -6.23 9.55
N ARG A 476 -16.58 -7.19 10.16
CA ARG A 476 -15.54 -7.97 9.46
C ARG A 476 -16.14 -9.00 8.51
N GLN A 477 -17.39 -9.39 8.74
CA GLN A 477 -18.15 -10.31 7.92
C GLN A 477 -19.38 -9.57 7.39
N ARG A 478 -19.95 -10.07 6.29
CA ARG A 478 -21.26 -9.64 5.80
C ARG A 478 -22.32 -9.98 6.84
N LEU A 479 -23.31 -9.10 6.99
CA LEU A 479 -24.41 -9.25 7.94
C LEU A 479 -25.73 -9.47 7.20
N PRO A 480 -25.91 -10.57 6.43
CA PRO A 480 -27.08 -10.76 5.58
C PRO A 480 -28.39 -10.80 6.39
N GLY A 481 -28.36 -11.37 7.61
CA GLY A 481 -29.50 -11.41 8.52
C GLY A 481 -29.87 -10.07 9.18
N LEU A 482 -29.12 -8.99 8.96
CA LEU A 482 -29.51 -7.66 9.44
C LEU A 482 -30.30 -6.95 8.34
N ASP A 483 -31.53 -6.53 8.64
CA ASP A 483 -32.38 -5.77 7.74
C ASP A 483 -31.83 -4.34 7.60
N ALA A 484 -31.00 -4.14 6.57
CA ALA A 484 -30.30 -2.90 6.30
C ALA A 484 -30.83 -2.27 5.00
N ASP A 485 -31.18 -0.98 5.05
CA ASP A 485 -31.60 -0.22 3.86
C ASP A 485 -30.47 -0.14 2.83
N ARG A 486 -29.22 -0.14 3.31
CA ARG A 486 -28.02 -0.06 2.48
C ARG A 486 -26.92 -0.98 2.96
N ARG A 487 -26.23 -1.59 1.99
CA ARG A 487 -25.01 -2.37 2.20
C ARG A 487 -23.90 -1.78 1.34
N VAL A 488 -22.74 -1.52 1.93
CA VAL A 488 -21.59 -0.89 1.29
C VAL A 488 -20.36 -1.76 1.53
N THR A 489 -20.02 -2.60 0.55
CA THR A 489 -18.77 -3.37 0.57
C THR A 489 -17.61 -2.43 0.21
N VAL A 490 -16.61 -2.34 1.08
CA VAL A 490 -15.44 -1.48 0.89
C VAL A 490 -14.29 -2.30 0.32
N GLU A 491 -13.90 -1.99 -0.91
CA GLU A 491 -12.75 -2.61 -1.59
C GLU A 491 -11.42 -1.92 -1.24
N PRO A 492 -10.24 -2.55 -1.40
CA PRO A 492 -8.95 -1.87 -1.27
C PRO A 492 -8.82 -0.65 -2.20
N LEU A 493 -7.98 0.32 -1.81
CA LEU A 493 -7.76 1.54 -2.61
C LEU A 493 -7.16 1.21 -3.97
N ALA A 494 -7.58 1.93 -5.01
CA ALA A 494 -6.94 1.87 -6.31
C ALA A 494 -5.48 2.37 -6.20
N THR A 495 -4.59 1.91 -7.10
CA THR A 495 -3.15 2.22 -7.02
C THR A 495 -2.85 3.72 -6.93
N GLY A 496 -3.60 4.56 -7.64
CA GLY A 496 -3.46 6.03 -7.57
C GLY A 496 -3.81 6.60 -6.19
N GLU A 497 -4.92 6.16 -5.59
CA GLU A 497 -5.39 6.59 -4.26
C GLU A 497 -4.46 6.07 -3.15
N ALA A 498 -3.97 4.83 -3.30
CA ALA A 498 -2.99 4.23 -2.42
C ALA A 498 -1.66 5.01 -2.43
N VAL A 499 -1.20 5.46 -3.61
CA VAL A 499 -0.05 6.37 -3.74
C VAL A 499 -0.36 7.73 -3.14
N THR A 500 -1.56 8.30 -3.35
CA THR A 500 -1.96 9.58 -2.71
C THR A 500 -1.92 9.49 -1.18
N LEU A 501 -2.41 8.41 -0.59
CA LEU A 501 -2.32 8.17 0.85
C LEU A 501 -0.86 8.03 1.32
N LEU A 502 -0.03 7.29 0.57
CA LEU A 502 1.40 7.12 0.87
C LEU A 502 2.16 8.45 0.79
N THR A 503 1.92 9.26 -0.24
CA THR A 503 2.51 10.60 -0.41
C THR A 503 2.12 11.54 0.73
N ARG A 504 0.87 11.50 1.20
CA ARG A 504 0.45 12.27 2.40
C ARG A 504 1.14 11.80 3.68
N LEU A 505 1.45 10.51 3.81
CA LEU A 505 2.18 9.97 4.96
C LEU A 505 3.69 10.31 4.91
N LEU A 506 4.31 10.26 3.73
CA LEU A 506 5.77 10.46 3.57
C LEU A 506 6.17 11.92 3.31
N GLY A 507 5.23 12.77 2.89
CA GLY A 507 5.48 14.10 2.35
C GLY A 507 5.85 14.07 0.86
N GLU A 508 5.42 15.10 0.12
CA GLU A 508 5.61 15.19 -1.34
C GLU A 508 7.07 15.07 -1.77
N ALA A 509 8.00 15.70 -1.03
CA ALA A 509 9.42 15.68 -1.35
C ALA A 509 10.03 14.27 -1.34
N ARG A 510 9.61 13.38 -0.42
CA ARG A 510 10.19 12.04 -0.28
C ARG A 510 9.52 11.02 -1.21
N ALA A 511 8.21 11.15 -1.43
CA ALA A 511 7.51 10.31 -2.40
C ALA A 511 7.85 10.70 -3.86
N GLY A 512 8.02 12.00 -4.15
CA GLY A 512 8.37 12.51 -5.47
C GLY A 512 9.80 12.22 -5.94
N GLN A 513 10.71 11.88 -5.01
CA GLN A 513 12.08 11.43 -5.35
C GLN A 513 12.12 10.01 -5.94
N GLU A 514 11.15 9.15 -5.61
CA GLU A 514 11.12 7.74 -6.02
C GLU A 514 9.70 7.29 -6.47
N PRO A 515 9.12 7.90 -7.52
CA PRO A 515 7.71 7.71 -7.87
C PRO A 515 7.38 6.25 -8.27
N GLU A 516 8.25 5.57 -8.99
CA GLU A 516 8.08 4.15 -9.36
C GLU A 516 8.13 3.23 -8.13
N ALA A 517 9.04 3.50 -7.18
CA ALA A 517 9.11 2.74 -5.94
C ALA A 517 7.90 3.02 -5.02
N ALA A 518 7.34 4.23 -5.04
CA ALA A 518 6.12 4.56 -4.32
C ALA A 518 4.89 3.83 -4.89
N GLN A 519 4.78 3.75 -6.22
CA GLN A 519 3.77 2.91 -6.89
C GLN A 519 3.96 1.43 -6.55
N GLU A 520 5.19 0.93 -6.56
CA GLU A 520 5.49 -0.47 -6.22
C GLU A 520 5.21 -0.78 -4.74
N LEU A 521 5.53 0.13 -3.81
CA LEU A 521 5.18 -0.02 -2.39
C LEU A 521 3.66 -0.04 -2.20
N ALA A 522 2.93 0.81 -2.93
CA ALA A 522 1.46 0.82 -2.91
C ALA A 522 0.86 -0.49 -3.44
N ARG A 523 1.42 -1.05 -4.54
CA ARG A 523 1.06 -2.39 -5.05
C ARG A 523 1.35 -3.49 -4.03
N ARG A 524 2.53 -3.51 -3.40
CA ARG A 524 2.88 -4.51 -2.38
C ARG A 524 2.07 -4.39 -1.09
N CYS A 525 1.52 -3.21 -0.79
CA CYS A 525 0.53 -3.02 0.27
C CYS A 525 -0.90 -3.44 -0.14
N GLY A 526 -1.11 -3.89 -1.38
CA GLY A 526 -2.41 -4.32 -1.91
C GLY A 526 -3.50 -3.24 -1.83
N GLY A 527 -3.13 -1.96 -1.80
CA GLY A 527 -4.10 -0.87 -1.59
C GLY A 527 -4.77 -0.82 -0.21
N LEU A 528 -4.35 -1.63 0.78
CA LEU A 528 -4.97 -1.61 2.11
C LEU A 528 -4.47 -0.39 2.93
N PRO A 529 -5.35 0.52 3.40
CA PRO A 529 -4.95 1.66 4.21
C PRO A 529 -4.17 1.31 5.48
N LEU A 530 -4.47 0.16 6.12
CA LEU A 530 -3.69 -0.33 7.27
C LEU A 530 -2.23 -0.64 6.88
N ALA A 531 -2.01 -1.35 5.76
CA ALA A 531 -0.68 -1.69 5.27
C ALA A 531 0.12 -0.43 4.89
N LEU A 532 -0.51 0.50 4.16
CA LEU A 532 0.08 1.77 3.76
C LEU A 532 0.47 2.63 4.98
N ARG A 533 -0.38 2.70 6.01
CA ARG A 533 -0.08 3.42 7.26
C ARG A 533 1.07 2.78 8.05
N ILE A 534 1.17 1.45 8.08
CA ILE A 534 2.30 0.75 8.71
C ILE A 534 3.60 1.01 7.94
N ALA A 535 3.59 0.89 6.61
CA ALA A 535 4.76 1.20 5.77
C ALA A 535 5.21 2.65 5.95
N GLY A 536 4.27 3.61 5.90
CA GLY A 536 4.52 5.03 6.14
C GLY A 536 5.16 5.30 7.52
N ALA A 537 4.57 4.76 8.59
CA ALA A 537 5.12 4.91 9.95
C ALA A 537 6.54 4.33 10.09
N ARG A 538 6.81 3.17 9.48
CA ARG A 538 8.17 2.57 9.50
C ARG A 538 9.20 3.41 8.77
N MET A 539 8.82 4.15 7.73
CA MET A 539 9.67 5.09 6.99
C MET A 539 9.82 6.45 7.69
N GLN A 540 8.77 6.95 8.36
CA GLN A 540 8.85 8.14 9.21
C GLN A 540 9.87 7.92 10.34
N ASN A 541 9.77 6.78 11.03
CA ASN A 541 10.67 6.41 12.13
C ASN A 541 12.09 5.98 11.64
N ARG A 542 12.37 6.01 10.32
CA ARG A 542 13.68 5.66 9.73
C ARG A 542 14.03 6.65 8.60
N PRO A 543 14.58 7.83 8.92
CA PRO A 543 14.88 8.87 7.93
C PRO A 543 15.85 8.43 6.81
N SER A 544 16.76 7.49 7.10
CA SER A 544 17.75 6.97 6.14
C SER A 544 17.21 5.93 5.16
N TRP A 545 15.97 5.46 5.30
CA TRP A 545 15.39 4.45 4.39
C TRP A 545 14.81 5.10 3.13
N THR A 546 15.22 4.65 1.95
CA THR A 546 14.57 4.97 0.68
C THR A 546 13.29 4.14 0.50
N VAL A 547 12.39 4.57 -0.38
CA VAL A 547 11.18 3.81 -0.73
C VAL A 547 11.59 2.49 -1.39
N ALA A 548 12.55 2.53 -2.32
CA ALA A 548 13.11 1.36 -2.97
C ALA A 548 13.75 0.37 -1.98
N HIS A 549 14.35 0.84 -0.87
CA HIS A 549 14.88 -0.06 0.17
C HIS A 549 13.77 -0.86 0.86
N LEU A 550 12.65 -0.22 1.24
CA LEU A 550 11.53 -0.91 1.85
C LEU A 550 10.87 -1.89 0.87
N VAL A 551 10.68 -1.48 -0.40
CA VAL A 551 10.24 -2.37 -1.48
C VAL A 551 11.17 -3.59 -1.60
N GLY A 552 12.48 -3.37 -1.61
CA GLY A 552 13.50 -4.44 -1.63
C GLY A 552 13.35 -5.42 -0.47
N ARG A 553 13.14 -4.93 0.75
CA ARG A 553 12.87 -5.76 1.95
C ARG A 553 11.58 -6.58 1.85
N MET A 554 10.54 -6.01 1.22
CA MET A 554 9.26 -6.66 0.95
C MET A 554 9.30 -7.62 -0.27
N SER A 555 10.48 -8.11 -0.67
CA SER A 555 10.62 -9.05 -1.79
C SER A 555 10.47 -10.49 -1.33
N GLY A 556 9.59 -11.23 -2.00
CA GLY A 556 9.12 -12.55 -1.60
C GLY A 556 7.92 -12.46 -0.63
N ASP A 557 6.90 -13.27 -0.91
CA ASP A 557 5.62 -13.31 -0.18
C ASP A 557 5.82 -13.61 1.32
N GLU A 558 6.77 -14.51 1.63
CA GLU A 558 7.16 -14.83 3.00
C GLU A 558 7.68 -13.63 3.80
N ARG A 559 8.26 -12.60 3.16
CA ARG A 559 8.79 -11.42 3.85
C ARG A 559 7.79 -10.27 3.88
N ARG A 560 6.93 -10.16 2.87
CA ARG A 560 5.97 -9.06 2.68
C ARG A 560 5.12 -8.77 3.91
N LEU A 561 4.39 -9.76 4.43
CA LEU A 561 3.58 -9.63 5.65
C LEU A 561 4.39 -9.40 6.94
N GLY A 562 5.66 -9.83 6.97
CA GLY A 562 6.54 -9.62 8.12
C GLY A 562 6.99 -8.17 8.26
N GLU A 563 7.22 -7.50 7.13
CA GLU A 563 7.56 -6.07 7.07
C GLU A 563 6.33 -5.16 7.30
N LEU A 564 5.11 -5.68 7.16
CA LEU A 564 3.84 -4.97 7.42
C LEU A 564 3.38 -5.09 8.89
N ARG A 565 4.31 -4.82 9.81
CA ARG A 565 4.09 -4.74 11.26
C ARG A 565 4.80 -3.53 11.87
N ALA A 566 4.12 -2.79 12.74
CA ALA A 566 4.68 -1.70 13.55
C ALA A 566 3.97 -1.67 14.91
N GLU A 567 4.72 -1.94 15.99
CA GLU A 567 4.20 -2.07 17.36
C GLU A 567 2.97 -3.01 17.37
N ASP A 568 1.83 -2.54 17.90
CA ASP A 568 0.59 -3.31 17.99
C ASP A 568 -0.15 -3.43 16.64
N ARG A 569 0.24 -2.66 15.62
CA ARG A 569 -0.42 -2.66 14.30
C ARG A 569 0.23 -3.70 13.38
N SER A 570 -0.51 -4.76 13.09
CA SER A 570 -0.08 -5.85 12.21
C SER A 570 -1.21 -6.25 11.25
N VAL A 571 -0.93 -6.21 9.95
CA VAL A 571 -1.87 -6.67 8.91
C VAL A 571 -2.21 -8.15 9.12
N GLU A 572 -1.19 -8.95 9.40
CA GLU A 572 -1.33 -10.38 9.64
C GLU A 572 -2.10 -10.72 10.92
N ALA A 573 -1.99 -9.90 11.97
CA ALA A 573 -2.83 -10.07 13.17
C ALA A 573 -4.31 -9.81 12.84
N ALA A 574 -4.59 -8.77 12.03
CA ALA A 574 -5.94 -8.45 11.61
C ALA A 574 -6.58 -9.54 10.73
N PHE A 575 -5.81 -10.20 9.86
CA PHE A 575 -6.28 -11.39 9.12
C PHE A 575 -6.44 -12.62 10.00
N ARG A 576 -5.48 -12.89 10.89
CA ARG A 576 -5.54 -14.03 11.81
C ARG A 576 -6.79 -13.97 12.69
N MET A 577 -7.17 -12.79 13.20
CA MET A 577 -8.45 -12.60 13.90
C MET A 577 -9.65 -13.08 13.07
N SER A 578 -9.71 -12.76 11.77
CA SER A 578 -10.80 -13.19 10.89
C SER A 578 -10.77 -14.71 10.63
N TYR A 579 -9.58 -15.30 10.47
CA TYR A 579 -9.38 -16.74 10.32
C TYR A 579 -9.76 -17.53 11.58
N ASP A 580 -9.44 -17.01 12.77
CA ASP A 580 -9.76 -17.63 14.06
C ASP A 580 -11.28 -17.64 14.36
N LEU A 581 -12.09 -16.90 13.60
CA LEU A 581 -13.56 -16.97 13.66
C LEU A 581 -14.17 -17.99 12.69
N LEU A 582 -13.41 -18.53 11.75
CA LEU A 582 -13.89 -19.53 10.81
C LEU A 582 -14.12 -20.89 11.49
N ALA A 583 -15.14 -21.62 11.02
CA ALA A 583 -15.35 -23.03 11.32
C ALA A 583 -14.18 -23.90 10.78
N PRO A 584 -13.92 -25.09 11.35
CA PRO A 584 -12.76 -25.93 10.98
C PRO A 584 -12.66 -26.23 9.47
N GLU A 585 -13.80 -26.46 8.82
CA GLU A 585 -13.92 -26.80 7.39
C GLU A 585 -13.54 -25.59 6.52
N LEU A 586 -14.00 -24.39 6.91
CA LEU A 586 -13.65 -23.13 6.26
C LEU A 586 -12.16 -22.80 6.49
N ARG A 587 -11.59 -23.13 7.64
CA ARG A 587 -10.14 -23.00 7.88
C ARG A 587 -9.32 -23.92 6.99
N ARG A 588 -9.75 -25.17 6.79
CA ARG A 588 -9.09 -26.13 5.88
C ARG A 588 -9.19 -25.65 4.43
N CYS A 589 -10.39 -25.25 3.99
CA CYS A 589 -10.59 -24.64 2.67
C CYS A 589 -9.69 -23.41 2.48
N PHE A 590 -9.69 -22.48 3.43
CA PHE A 590 -8.86 -21.27 3.35
C PHE A 590 -7.36 -21.57 3.26
N ARG A 591 -6.84 -22.58 4.00
CA ARG A 591 -5.44 -23.05 3.85
C ARG A 591 -5.16 -23.63 2.46
N ALA A 592 -6.05 -24.47 1.93
CA ALA A 592 -5.88 -25.05 0.60
C ALA A 592 -5.75 -23.97 -0.48
N LEU A 593 -6.55 -22.90 -0.41
CA LEU A 593 -6.46 -21.75 -1.33
C LEU A 593 -5.07 -21.07 -1.35
N GLY A 594 -4.23 -21.25 -0.33
CA GLY A 594 -2.84 -20.79 -0.34
C GLY A 594 -1.96 -21.49 -1.39
N GLN A 595 -2.31 -22.72 -1.75
CA GLN A 595 -1.67 -23.50 -2.82
C GLN A 595 -2.27 -23.23 -4.21
N ALA A 596 -3.25 -22.34 -4.35
CA ALA A 596 -3.78 -21.96 -5.66
C ALA A 596 -2.70 -21.25 -6.51
N PRO A 597 -2.42 -21.72 -7.74
CA PRO A 597 -1.34 -21.17 -8.58
C PRO A 597 -1.66 -19.76 -9.10
N THR A 598 -2.94 -19.50 -9.39
CA THR A 598 -3.45 -18.25 -9.95
C THR A 598 -3.99 -17.30 -8.88
N ALA A 599 -4.18 -16.03 -9.22
CA ALA A 599 -4.82 -15.05 -8.32
C ALA A 599 -6.35 -15.14 -8.34
N GLU A 600 -6.92 -15.53 -9.48
CA GLU A 600 -8.35 -15.78 -9.69
C GLU A 600 -8.57 -17.24 -10.11
N PHE A 601 -9.63 -17.87 -9.62
CA PHE A 601 -9.95 -19.28 -9.85
C PHE A 601 -11.47 -19.52 -9.78
N ASP A 602 -11.93 -20.67 -10.27
CA ASP A 602 -13.31 -21.15 -10.10
C ASP A 602 -13.42 -22.15 -8.94
N GLY A 603 -14.62 -22.68 -8.69
CA GLY A 603 -14.86 -23.72 -7.69
C GLY A 603 -14.22 -25.08 -7.99
N ILE A 604 -13.94 -25.42 -9.26
CA ILE A 604 -13.32 -26.71 -9.64
C ILE A 604 -11.92 -26.83 -9.04
N THR A 605 -11.16 -25.72 -9.09
CA THR A 605 -9.79 -25.63 -8.57
C THR A 605 -9.69 -26.09 -7.10
N PRO A 606 -10.35 -25.45 -6.12
CA PRO A 606 -10.35 -25.93 -4.73
C PRO A 606 -11.13 -27.22 -4.50
N ALA A 607 -12.11 -27.58 -5.34
CA ALA A 607 -12.84 -28.84 -5.18
C ALA A 607 -11.92 -30.05 -5.36
N VAL A 608 -11.07 -30.01 -6.39
CA VAL A 608 -10.03 -31.02 -6.64
C VAL A 608 -8.97 -31.02 -5.55
N MET A 609 -8.55 -29.85 -5.06
CA MET A 609 -7.57 -29.74 -3.96
C MET A 609 -8.08 -30.36 -2.66
N LEU A 610 -9.37 -30.15 -2.33
CA LEU A 610 -9.99 -30.63 -1.10
C LEU A 610 -10.54 -32.05 -1.19
N GLY A 611 -10.63 -32.64 -2.40
CA GLY A 611 -11.29 -33.93 -2.61
C GLY A 611 -12.79 -33.88 -2.32
N HIS A 612 -13.47 -32.83 -2.79
CA HIS A 612 -14.87 -32.54 -2.52
C HIS A 612 -15.68 -32.32 -3.80
N SER A 613 -17.01 -32.43 -3.72
CA SER A 613 -17.89 -32.08 -4.84
C SER A 613 -17.89 -30.56 -5.07
N LEU A 614 -17.99 -30.16 -6.35
CA LEU A 614 -18.02 -28.74 -6.76
C LEU A 614 -19.01 -27.92 -5.92
N GLN A 615 -20.26 -28.40 -5.80
CA GLN A 615 -21.31 -27.70 -5.06
C GLN A 615 -20.94 -27.45 -3.59
N TYR A 616 -20.46 -28.48 -2.87
CA TYR A 616 -20.05 -28.33 -1.47
C TYR A 616 -18.86 -27.37 -1.33
N THR A 617 -17.94 -27.37 -2.30
CA THR A 617 -16.84 -26.41 -2.31
C THR A 617 -17.32 -24.99 -2.60
N GLU A 618 -18.25 -24.78 -3.54
CA GLU A 618 -18.84 -23.46 -3.80
C GLU A 618 -19.54 -22.93 -2.55
N ASP A 619 -20.29 -23.75 -1.80
CA ASP A 619 -20.88 -23.36 -0.51
C ASP A 619 -19.82 -22.92 0.52
N LEU A 620 -18.63 -23.54 0.54
CA LEU A 620 -17.50 -23.11 1.38
C LEU A 620 -16.89 -21.79 0.89
N LEU A 621 -16.78 -21.58 -0.43
CA LEU A 621 -16.23 -20.36 -1.02
C LEU A 621 -17.17 -19.16 -0.77
N GLU A 622 -18.48 -19.31 -0.94
CA GLU A 622 -19.45 -18.25 -0.62
C GLU A 622 -19.40 -17.87 0.87
N ARG A 623 -19.25 -18.86 1.77
CA ARG A 623 -19.04 -18.58 3.20
C ARG A 623 -17.69 -17.88 3.51
N LEU A 624 -16.66 -18.05 2.67
CA LEU A 624 -15.41 -17.28 2.75
C LEU A 624 -15.55 -15.86 2.17
N VAL A 625 -16.44 -15.66 1.19
CA VAL A 625 -16.84 -14.33 0.67
C VAL A 625 -17.62 -13.58 1.75
N ASP A 626 -18.58 -14.21 2.41
CA ASP A 626 -19.29 -13.65 3.57
C ASP A 626 -18.33 -13.31 4.72
N ALA A 627 -17.31 -14.13 4.95
CA ALA A 627 -16.25 -13.84 5.92
C ALA A 627 -15.29 -12.70 5.50
N SER A 628 -15.48 -12.09 4.31
CA SER A 628 -14.59 -11.08 3.71
C SER A 628 -13.12 -11.50 3.63
N LEU A 629 -12.87 -12.81 3.48
CA LEU A 629 -11.54 -13.40 3.25
C LEU A 629 -11.33 -13.82 1.79
N LEU A 630 -12.41 -13.90 1.02
CA LEU A 630 -12.42 -14.15 -0.42
C LEU A 630 -13.24 -13.06 -1.12
N GLN A 631 -12.91 -12.76 -2.37
CA GLN A 631 -13.67 -11.84 -3.21
C GLN A 631 -14.30 -12.61 -4.37
N GLN A 632 -15.50 -12.22 -4.82
CA GLN A 632 -16.14 -12.76 -6.01
C GLN A 632 -16.32 -11.63 -7.04
N PRO A 633 -15.33 -11.36 -7.91
CA PRO A 633 -15.43 -10.32 -8.94
C PRO A 633 -16.49 -10.62 -10.01
N ARG A 634 -16.82 -11.91 -10.23
CA ARG A 634 -17.85 -12.38 -11.19
C ARG A 634 -18.47 -13.67 -10.65
N PRO A 635 -19.72 -14.04 -11.03
CA PRO A 635 -20.32 -15.31 -10.64
C PRO A 635 -19.39 -16.50 -10.89
N SER A 636 -19.26 -17.39 -9.90
CA SER A 636 -18.39 -18.58 -9.91
C SER A 636 -16.89 -18.31 -10.18
N ARG A 637 -16.42 -17.05 -10.09
CA ARG A 637 -15.00 -16.68 -10.14
C ARG A 637 -14.61 -15.97 -8.86
N TYR A 638 -13.61 -16.51 -8.19
CA TYR A 638 -13.16 -16.09 -6.88
C TYR A 638 -11.72 -15.60 -6.94
N ARG A 639 -11.40 -14.60 -6.12
CA ARG A 639 -10.07 -13.99 -6.04
C ARG A 639 -9.66 -13.81 -4.58
N LEU A 640 -8.42 -14.20 -4.28
CA LEU A 640 -7.77 -13.78 -3.03
C LEU A 640 -7.14 -12.40 -3.21
N HIS A 641 -7.33 -11.52 -2.24
CA HIS A 641 -6.55 -10.29 -2.12
C HIS A 641 -5.08 -10.62 -1.87
N ASP A 642 -4.14 -9.94 -2.52
CA ASP A 642 -2.71 -10.28 -2.53
C ASP A 642 -2.11 -10.51 -1.13
N LEU A 643 -2.42 -9.65 -0.14
CA LEU A 643 -1.92 -9.81 1.23
C LEU A 643 -2.66 -10.90 2.02
N VAL A 644 -3.90 -11.24 1.63
CA VAL A 644 -4.63 -12.39 2.17
C VAL A 644 -4.06 -13.69 1.58
N ARG A 645 -3.64 -13.68 0.31
CA ARG A 645 -2.93 -14.78 -0.37
C ARG A 645 -1.60 -15.09 0.30
N ASP A 646 -0.81 -14.06 0.63
CA ASP A 646 0.41 -14.22 1.45
C ASP A 646 0.11 -14.85 2.82
N HIS A 647 -1.03 -14.51 3.44
CA HIS A 647 -1.42 -15.03 4.75
C HIS A 647 -1.83 -16.51 4.68
N THR A 648 -2.69 -16.89 3.72
CA THR A 648 -3.04 -18.30 3.55
C THR A 648 -1.83 -19.15 3.15
N ARG A 649 -0.91 -18.65 2.30
CA ARG A 649 0.36 -19.33 1.99
C ARG A 649 1.16 -19.69 3.24
N ARG A 650 1.28 -18.77 4.20
CA ARG A 650 1.92 -19.04 5.51
C ARG A 650 1.15 -20.04 6.36
N LEU A 651 -0.19 -19.98 6.38
CA LEU A 651 -1.02 -20.95 7.11
C LEU A 651 -0.94 -22.36 6.51
N ALA A 652 -0.82 -22.47 5.18
CA ALA A 652 -0.59 -23.73 4.48
C ALA A 652 0.81 -24.28 4.77
N ALA A 653 1.84 -23.43 4.83
CA ALA A 653 3.20 -23.83 5.20
C ALA A 653 3.31 -24.41 6.64
N ALA A 654 2.36 -24.09 7.53
CA ALA A 654 2.26 -24.70 8.86
C ALA A 654 1.64 -26.11 8.86
N ALA A 655 1.11 -26.58 7.73
CA ALA A 655 0.56 -27.92 7.52
C ALA A 655 1.14 -28.51 6.22
N PRO A 656 2.42 -28.90 6.20
CA PRO A 656 3.16 -29.18 4.97
C PRO A 656 2.58 -30.36 4.16
N ASP A 657 2.04 -31.39 4.83
CA ASP A 657 1.48 -32.57 4.18
C ASP A 657 0.14 -32.24 3.47
N GLU A 658 -0.74 -31.48 4.14
CA GLU A 658 -1.94 -30.90 3.53
C GLU A 658 -1.56 -30.07 2.29
N ALA A 659 -0.62 -29.14 2.45
CA ALA A 659 -0.20 -28.24 1.39
C ALA A 659 0.48 -28.98 0.23
N ALA A 660 1.17 -30.09 0.47
CA ALA A 660 1.76 -30.93 -0.56
C ALA A 660 0.69 -31.67 -1.38
N ALA A 661 -0.32 -32.24 -0.71
CA ALA A 661 -1.47 -32.88 -1.37
C ALA A 661 -2.27 -31.87 -2.21
N ASP A 662 -2.63 -30.73 -1.63
CA ASP A 662 -3.35 -29.64 -2.31
C ASP A 662 -2.62 -29.16 -3.58
N ARG A 663 -1.30 -28.98 -3.47
CA ARG A 663 -0.43 -28.56 -4.58
C ARG A 663 -0.31 -29.63 -5.66
N ALA A 664 -0.16 -30.90 -5.29
CA ALA A 664 -0.12 -32.00 -6.25
C ALA A 664 -1.45 -32.11 -7.01
N ALA A 665 -2.58 -32.00 -6.32
CA ALA A 665 -3.93 -32.07 -6.89
C ALA A 665 -4.20 -30.92 -7.88
N VAL A 666 -3.87 -29.66 -7.56
CA VAL A 666 -4.08 -28.55 -8.49
C VAL A 666 -3.12 -28.59 -9.69
N LEU A 667 -1.86 -28.98 -9.49
CA LEU A 667 -0.92 -29.14 -10.60
C LEU A 667 -1.29 -30.35 -11.48
N HIS A 668 -1.89 -31.38 -10.91
CA HIS A 668 -2.47 -32.49 -11.67
C HIS A 668 -3.66 -32.02 -12.52
N LEU A 669 -4.58 -31.22 -11.96
CA LEU A 669 -5.73 -30.65 -12.68
C LEU A 669 -5.33 -29.88 -13.95
N TYR A 670 -4.31 -29.01 -13.86
CA TYR A 670 -3.82 -28.27 -15.03
C TYR A 670 -3.14 -29.17 -16.06
N THR A 671 -2.40 -30.20 -15.64
CA THR A 671 -1.87 -31.23 -16.56
C THR A 671 -3.00 -31.99 -17.25
N ALA A 672 -4.03 -32.41 -16.52
CA ALA A 672 -5.20 -33.11 -17.06
C ALA A 672 -5.93 -32.25 -18.11
N ALA A 673 -6.23 -30.99 -17.77
CA ALA A 673 -6.85 -30.04 -18.69
C ALA A 673 -6.04 -29.89 -19.99
N GLY A 674 -4.74 -29.64 -19.90
CA GLY A 674 -3.87 -29.49 -21.07
C GLY A 674 -3.80 -30.74 -21.94
N ARG A 675 -3.63 -31.91 -21.32
CA ARG A 675 -3.54 -33.20 -22.05
C ARG A 675 -4.85 -33.57 -22.74
N MET A 676 -5.99 -33.29 -22.11
CA MET A 676 -7.30 -33.52 -22.71
C MET A 676 -7.57 -32.57 -23.88
N ALA A 677 -7.22 -31.28 -23.73
CA ALA A 677 -7.42 -30.26 -24.77
C ALA A 677 -6.45 -30.40 -25.96
N SER A 678 -5.27 -31.00 -25.78
CA SER A 678 -4.28 -31.24 -26.84
C SER A 678 -4.77 -32.20 -27.93
N ASP A 679 -4.19 -32.09 -29.13
CA ASP A 679 -4.41 -33.04 -30.22
C ASP A 679 -3.80 -34.42 -29.95
N TRP A 680 -2.92 -34.52 -28.96
CA TRP A 680 -2.32 -35.78 -28.48
C TRP A 680 -3.35 -36.60 -27.71
N GLY A 681 -4.22 -35.92 -26.96
CA GLY A 681 -5.12 -36.56 -26.01
C GLY A 681 -4.44 -37.10 -24.76
N PRO A 682 -5.21 -37.56 -23.77
CA PRO A 682 -4.67 -38.07 -22.51
C PRO A 682 -3.70 -39.24 -22.72
N GLU A 683 -4.04 -40.17 -23.61
CA GLU A 683 -3.28 -41.39 -23.91
C GLU A 683 -2.05 -41.16 -24.82
N GLY A 684 -1.96 -40.02 -25.53
CA GLY A 684 -0.85 -39.73 -26.44
C GLY A 684 0.48 -39.43 -25.71
N TYR A 685 0.42 -39.07 -24.43
CA TYR A 685 1.60 -38.74 -23.64
C TYR A 685 2.26 -40.01 -23.07
N PRO A 686 3.55 -40.29 -23.37
CA PRO A 686 4.21 -41.52 -22.93
C PRO A 686 4.52 -41.59 -21.42
N THR A 687 4.51 -40.45 -20.73
CA THR A 687 4.99 -40.31 -19.34
C THR A 687 4.16 -39.29 -18.56
N GLY A 688 4.25 -39.33 -17.23
CA GLY A 688 3.54 -38.44 -16.31
C GLY A 688 2.25 -39.05 -15.74
N PRO A 689 1.42 -38.25 -15.07
CA PRO A 689 0.30 -38.77 -14.28
C PRO A 689 -0.82 -39.29 -15.17
N ASP A 690 -1.52 -40.32 -14.70
CA ASP A 690 -2.80 -40.75 -15.27
C ASP A 690 -3.85 -39.66 -15.00
N VAL A 691 -4.59 -39.29 -16.04
CA VAL A 691 -5.60 -38.21 -16.05
C VAL A 691 -7.02 -38.76 -16.27
N SER A 692 -7.20 -40.06 -16.06
CA SER A 692 -8.50 -40.75 -16.11
C SER A 692 -9.53 -40.18 -15.12
N ASP A 693 -9.11 -39.83 -13.90
CA ASP A 693 -9.93 -39.23 -12.83
C ASP A 693 -10.17 -37.70 -13.02
N SER A 694 -10.03 -37.18 -14.24
CA SER A 694 -10.20 -35.76 -14.56
C SER A 694 -11.66 -35.28 -14.37
N PRO A 695 -11.90 -34.06 -13.84
CA PRO A 695 -13.25 -33.50 -13.72
C PRO A 695 -13.84 -33.00 -15.05
N PHE A 696 -13.12 -33.11 -16.16
CA PHE A 696 -13.58 -32.73 -17.49
C PHE A 696 -14.12 -33.96 -18.23
N ALA A 697 -15.37 -33.91 -18.71
CA ALA A 697 -15.99 -35.00 -19.46
C ALA A 697 -15.45 -35.14 -20.89
N ASP A 698 -15.00 -34.04 -21.50
CA ASP A 698 -14.40 -34.03 -22.83
C ASP A 698 -13.33 -32.94 -22.98
N TRP A 699 -12.69 -32.92 -24.16
CA TRP A 699 -11.67 -31.95 -24.50
C TRP A 699 -12.20 -30.51 -24.61
N ARG A 700 -13.51 -30.31 -24.87
CA ARG A 700 -14.10 -28.97 -25.00
C ARG A 700 -14.24 -28.31 -23.63
N GLN A 701 -14.67 -29.08 -22.63
CA GLN A 701 -14.80 -28.61 -21.27
C GLN A 701 -13.42 -28.24 -20.71
N ALA A 702 -12.39 -29.06 -20.99
CA ALA A 702 -11.01 -28.75 -20.64
C ALA A 702 -10.47 -27.49 -21.37
N ASP A 703 -10.66 -27.38 -22.68
CA ASP A 703 -10.22 -26.22 -23.47
C ASP A 703 -10.92 -24.92 -23.04
N ALA A 704 -12.23 -24.95 -22.82
CA ALA A 704 -13.00 -23.80 -22.32
C ALA A 704 -12.58 -23.39 -20.90
N TRP A 705 -12.18 -24.34 -20.04
CA TRP A 705 -11.66 -24.05 -18.71
C TRP A 705 -10.27 -23.39 -18.77
N LEU A 706 -9.37 -23.88 -19.64
CA LEU A 706 -8.06 -23.27 -19.89
C LEU A 706 -8.18 -21.85 -20.47
N GLU A 707 -9.08 -21.64 -21.43
CA GLU A 707 -9.33 -20.31 -22.00
C GLU A 707 -9.93 -19.34 -20.97
N ALA A 708 -10.77 -19.82 -20.05
CA ALA A 708 -11.26 -19.01 -18.93
C ALA A 708 -10.17 -18.63 -17.92
N ALA A 709 -9.11 -19.43 -17.76
CA ALA A 709 -7.91 -19.07 -17.00
C ALA A 709 -7.03 -18.04 -17.75
N GLY A 710 -7.09 -18.02 -19.08
CA GLY A 710 -6.48 -16.99 -19.92
C GLY A 710 -4.98 -16.82 -19.65
N GLY A 711 -4.52 -15.59 -19.49
CA GLY A 711 -3.10 -15.26 -19.27
C GLY A 711 -2.50 -15.82 -17.97
N GLN A 712 -3.32 -16.31 -17.04
CA GLN A 712 -2.88 -16.84 -15.75
C GLN A 712 -2.28 -18.25 -15.88
N LEU A 713 -2.38 -18.90 -17.05
CA LEU A 713 -1.74 -20.19 -17.32
C LEU A 713 -0.21 -20.16 -17.18
N LEU A 714 0.41 -19.00 -17.44
CA LEU A 714 1.85 -18.80 -17.22
C LEU A 714 2.20 -18.85 -15.71
N ASP A 715 1.34 -18.30 -14.86
CA ASP A 715 1.52 -18.31 -13.41
C ASP A 715 1.48 -19.74 -12.84
N VAL A 716 0.76 -20.66 -13.48
CA VAL A 716 0.73 -22.08 -13.10
C VAL A 716 2.09 -22.75 -13.30
N VAL A 717 2.72 -22.54 -14.46
CA VAL A 717 4.05 -23.08 -14.76
C VAL A 717 5.10 -22.41 -13.86
N ALA A 718 5.01 -21.10 -13.65
CA ALA A 718 5.87 -20.36 -12.73
C ALA A 718 5.73 -20.88 -11.28
N PHE A 719 4.51 -21.16 -10.82
CA PHE A 719 4.24 -21.72 -9.49
C PHE A 719 4.79 -23.13 -9.33
N ALA A 720 4.61 -24.01 -10.33
CA ALA A 720 5.20 -25.35 -10.31
C ALA A 720 6.74 -25.29 -10.24
N ALA A 721 7.38 -24.44 -11.05
CA ALA A 721 8.83 -24.26 -11.04
C ALA A 721 9.33 -23.68 -9.70
N ALA A 722 8.67 -22.63 -9.17
CA ALA A 722 9.04 -21.99 -7.92
C ALA A 722 8.85 -22.88 -6.68
N THR A 723 7.91 -23.82 -6.71
CA THR A 723 7.67 -24.81 -5.64
C THR A 723 8.51 -26.09 -5.79
N GLY A 724 9.39 -26.16 -6.80
CA GLY A 724 10.28 -27.30 -7.04
C GLY A 724 9.63 -28.50 -7.72
N GLN A 725 8.36 -28.39 -8.14
CA GLN A 725 7.59 -29.44 -8.83
C GLN A 725 7.98 -29.51 -10.32
N ARG A 726 9.26 -29.86 -10.58
CA ARG A 726 9.88 -29.79 -11.93
C ARG A 726 9.12 -30.57 -12.98
N ASP A 727 8.74 -31.81 -12.68
CA ASP A 727 7.98 -32.67 -13.60
C ASP A 727 6.65 -32.03 -13.98
N HIS A 728 5.87 -31.55 -13.01
CA HIS A 728 4.62 -30.84 -13.27
C HIS A 728 4.85 -29.55 -14.08
N ALA A 729 5.89 -28.77 -13.79
CA ALA A 729 6.21 -27.58 -14.58
C ALA A 729 6.44 -27.95 -16.06
N CYS A 730 7.15 -29.05 -16.31
CA CYS A 730 7.42 -29.54 -17.67
C CYS A 730 6.17 -30.16 -18.33
N TRP A 731 5.39 -30.99 -17.64
CA TRP A 731 4.18 -31.60 -18.18
C TRP A 731 3.09 -30.57 -18.50
N ILE A 732 2.90 -29.57 -17.63
CA ILE A 732 1.97 -28.47 -17.87
C ILE A 732 2.45 -27.67 -19.08
N ALA A 733 3.73 -27.26 -19.12
CA ALA A 733 4.29 -26.53 -20.26
C ALA A 733 4.21 -27.30 -21.60
N GLU A 734 4.46 -28.62 -21.62
CA GLU A 734 4.27 -29.48 -22.79
C GLU A 734 2.79 -29.52 -23.23
N SER A 735 1.87 -29.73 -22.29
CA SER A 735 0.44 -29.90 -22.58
C SER A 735 -0.26 -28.61 -23.05
N LEU A 736 0.21 -27.44 -22.60
CA LEU A 736 -0.34 -26.13 -23.00
C LEU A 736 0.10 -25.68 -24.41
N VAL A 737 1.07 -26.34 -25.03
CA VAL A 737 1.59 -25.95 -26.37
C VAL A 737 0.48 -25.95 -27.41
N ASP A 738 -0.31 -27.02 -27.48
CA ASP A 738 -1.36 -27.13 -28.50
C ASP A 738 -2.46 -26.06 -28.33
N PRO A 739 -3.14 -25.93 -27.17
CA PRO A 739 -4.14 -24.88 -26.96
C PRO A 739 -3.61 -23.47 -27.25
N LEU A 740 -2.43 -23.10 -26.72
CA LEU A 740 -1.87 -21.76 -26.90
C LEU A 740 -1.49 -21.49 -28.36
N VAL A 741 -0.96 -22.49 -29.09
CA VAL A 741 -0.65 -22.38 -30.53
C VAL A 741 -1.93 -22.23 -31.37
N ARG A 742 -3.01 -22.98 -31.07
CA ARG A 742 -4.31 -22.87 -31.78
C ARG A 742 -4.88 -21.46 -31.71
N GLN A 743 -4.80 -20.83 -30.54
CA GLN A 743 -5.28 -19.47 -30.28
C GLN A 743 -4.29 -18.37 -30.73
N GLY A 744 -3.13 -18.72 -31.27
CA GLY A 744 -2.09 -17.75 -31.66
C GLY A 744 -1.36 -17.09 -30.49
N ARG A 745 -1.49 -17.62 -29.26
CA ARG A 745 -0.91 -17.13 -28.01
C ARG A 745 0.58 -17.53 -27.87
N PHE A 746 1.34 -17.25 -28.92
CA PHE A 746 2.71 -17.73 -29.11
C PHE A 746 3.73 -17.22 -28.10
N HIS A 747 3.57 -15.98 -27.64
CA HIS A 747 4.44 -15.42 -26.61
C HIS A 747 4.30 -16.22 -25.32
N GLU A 748 3.07 -16.47 -24.88
CA GLU A 748 2.76 -17.21 -23.66
C GLU A 748 3.21 -18.68 -23.76
N CYS A 749 2.98 -19.33 -24.91
CA CYS A 749 3.50 -20.67 -25.17
C CYS A 749 5.03 -20.73 -25.03
N ARG A 750 5.76 -19.75 -25.59
CA ARG A 750 7.21 -19.65 -25.42
C ARG A 750 7.59 -19.42 -23.96
N SER A 751 6.99 -18.44 -23.28
CA SER A 751 7.33 -18.12 -21.89
C SER A 751 7.09 -19.30 -20.96
N ALA A 752 6.02 -20.08 -21.15
CA ALA A 752 5.77 -21.30 -20.38
C ALA A 752 6.88 -22.35 -20.58
N LEU A 753 7.29 -22.60 -21.83
CA LEU A 753 8.39 -23.52 -22.13
C LEU A 753 9.73 -23.03 -21.57
N GLU A 754 10.03 -21.73 -21.68
CA GLU A 754 11.26 -21.11 -21.19
C GLU A 754 11.35 -21.08 -19.65
N LEU A 755 10.21 -20.99 -18.94
CA LEU A 755 10.16 -21.15 -17.48
C LEU A 755 10.41 -22.59 -17.02
N ALA A 756 9.91 -23.59 -17.75
CA ALA A 756 10.09 -24.99 -17.40
C ALA A 756 11.46 -25.56 -17.81
N LEU A 757 12.05 -25.07 -18.92
CA LEU A 757 13.28 -25.61 -19.51
C LEU A 757 14.49 -25.72 -18.54
N PRO A 758 14.79 -24.75 -17.65
CA PRO A 758 15.87 -24.88 -16.68
C PRO A 758 15.65 -26.01 -15.65
N GLY A 759 14.40 -26.35 -15.36
CA GLY A 759 14.04 -27.45 -14.47
C GLY A 759 14.11 -28.83 -15.13
N ALA A 760 13.97 -28.89 -16.46
CA ALA A 760 13.83 -30.15 -17.20
C ALA A 760 15.07 -31.06 -17.13
N ASP A 761 16.29 -30.50 -17.12
CA ASP A 761 17.52 -31.29 -16.99
C ASP A 761 17.73 -31.84 -15.55
N LEU A 762 16.87 -31.47 -14.60
CA LEU A 762 16.80 -31.95 -13.21
C LEU A 762 15.43 -32.57 -12.85
N ALA A 763 14.60 -32.86 -13.87
CA ALA A 763 13.32 -33.55 -13.74
C ALA A 763 13.53 -35.08 -13.59
N ASP A 764 12.63 -35.75 -12.90
CA ASP A 764 12.67 -37.22 -12.77
C ASP A 764 12.19 -37.87 -14.08
N ASP A 765 11.26 -37.22 -14.79
CA ASP A 765 10.91 -37.55 -16.18
C ASP A 765 12.03 -37.12 -17.15
N GLN A 766 12.96 -38.06 -17.39
CA GLN A 766 14.13 -37.87 -18.26
C GLN A 766 13.81 -37.53 -19.73
N ARG A 767 12.54 -37.63 -20.16
CA ARG A 767 12.08 -37.21 -21.49
C ARG A 767 12.01 -35.69 -21.65
N MET A 768 11.76 -34.98 -20.55
CA MET A 768 11.45 -33.54 -20.54
C MET A 768 12.49 -32.66 -21.25
N PRO A 769 13.82 -32.86 -21.09
CA PRO A 769 14.82 -32.10 -21.83
C PRO A 769 14.68 -32.14 -23.36
N SER A 770 14.32 -33.29 -23.92
CA SER A 770 14.07 -33.43 -25.37
C SER A 770 12.67 -32.91 -25.75
N SER A 771 11.65 -33.24 -24.96
CA SER A 771 10.27 -32.83 -25.23
C SER A 771 10.10 -31.31 -25.26
N LEU A 772 10.58 -30.56 -24.25
CA LEU A 772 10.40 -29.11 -24.23
C LEU A 772 11.12 -28.41 -25.39
N ARG A 773 12.25 -28.96 -25.85
CA ARG A 773 12.96 -28.46 -27.04
C ARG A 773 12.21 -28.81 -28.33
N ASN A 774 11.58 -29.99 -28.43
CA ASN A 774 10.64 -30.31 -29.51
C ASN A 774 9.43 -29.35 -29.50
N CYS A 775 8.89 -29.00 -28.33
CA CYS A 775 7.78 -28.06 -28.19
C CYS A 775 8.17 -26.62 -28.61
N LEU A 776 9.35 -26.14 -28.23
CA LEU A 776 9.91 -24.86 -28.71
C LEU A 776 10.04 -24.86 -30.23
N ALA A 777 10.50 -25.96 -30.83
CA ALA A 777 10.57 -26.10 -32.27
C ALA A 777 9.19 -26.01 -32.94
N VAL A 778 8.17 -26.69 -32.40
CA VAL A 778 6.78 -26.60 -32.88
C VAL A 778 6.25 -25.17 -32.83
N ALA A 779 6.46 -24.47 -31.71
CA ALA A 779 6.06 -23.06 -31.57
C ALA A 779 6.78 -22.15 -32.57
N ASP A 780 8.02 -22.45 -32.94
CA ASP A 780 8.78 -21.73 -33.98
C ASP A 780 8.31 -22.07 -35.41
N ILE A 781 7.90 -23.31 -35.71
CA ILE A 781 7.28 -23.68 -37.00
C ILE A 781 6.04 -22.81 -37.26
N TYR A 782 5.11 -22.72 -36.32
CA TYR A 782 3.86 -21.98 -36.49
C TYR A 782 4.05 -20.46 -36.64
N GLN A 783 5.18 -19.92 -36.15
CA GLN A 783 5.56 -18.51 -36.32
C GLN A 783 6.48 -18.25 -37.53
N GLY A 784 6.80 -19.27 -38.33
CA GLY A 784 7.68 -19.14 -39.49
C GLY A 784 9.17 -19.05 -39.18
N ARG A 785 9.59 -19.29 -37.93
CA ARG A 785 11.00 -19.24 -37.49
C ARG A 785 11.71 -20.58 -37.74
N PHE A 786 11.70 -21.04 -38.99
CA PHE A 786 12.14 -22.37 -39.37
C PHE A 786 13.63 -22.67 -39.07
N GLN A 787 14.50 -21.65 -39.08
CA GLN A 787 15.92 -21.80 -38.69
C GLN A 787 16.07 -22.09 -37.20
N GLN A 788 15.34 -21.37 -36.33
CA GLN A 788 15.34 -21.61 -34.89
C GLN A 788 14.70 -22.97 -34.57
N ALA A 789 13.58 -23.32 -35.22
CA ALA A 789 12.96 -24.64 -35.09
C ALA A 789 13.92 -25.79 -35.43
N HIS A 790 14.72 -25.64 -36.49
CA HIS A 790 15.73 -26.64 -36.87
C HIS A 790 16.82 -26.81 -35.79
N ALA A 791 17.30 -25.71 -35.19
CA ALA A 791 18.28 -25.75 -34.11
C ALA A 791 17.73 -26.49 -32.87
N TRP A 792 16.51 -26.15 -32.45
CA TRP A 792 15.84 -26.82 -31.33
C TRP A 792 15.63 -28.33 -31.58
N CYS A 793 15.21 -28.72 -32.79
CA CYS A 793 15.08 -30.13 -33.16
C CYS A 793 16.42 -30.87 -33.15
N ALA A 794 17.52 -30.22 -33.55
CA ALA A 794 18.85 -30.84 -33.56
C ALA A 794 19.33 -31.16 -32.14
N ASP A 795 19.11 -30.25 -31.18
CA ASP A 795 19.41 -30.49 -29.77
C ASP A 795 18.47 -31.52 -29.14
N ALA A 796 17.16 -31.45 -29.41
CA ALA A 796 16.20 -32.45 -28.94
C ALA A 796 16.55 -33.85 -29.44
N LEU A 797 16.88 -34.00 -30.73
CA LEU A 797 17.30 -35.26 -31.34
C LEU A 797 18.59 -35.81 -30.74
N ARG A 798 19.58 -34.94 -30.48
CA ARG A 798 20.85 -35.32 -29.82
C ARG A 798 20.59 -35.85 -28.40
N LEU A 799 19.75 -35.16 -27.62
CA LEU A 799 19.39 -35.57 -26.26
C LEU A 799 18.58 -36.87 -26.24
N ALA A 800 17.59 -37.01 -27.14
CA ALA A 800 16.77 -38.21 -27.24
C ALA A 800 17.57 -39.43 -27.70
N ARG A 801 18.50 -39.27 -28.67
CA ARG A 801 19.44 -40.34 -29.08
C ARG A 801 20.36 -40.78 -27.94
N HIS A 802 20.90 -39.84 -27.16
CA HIS A 802 21.74 -40.18 -25.99
C HIS A 802 20.97 -40.98 -24.92
N ARG A 803 19.66 -40.72 -24.76
CA ARG A 803 18.79 -41.42 -23.79
C ARG A 803 18.10 -42.67 -24.36
N GLY A 804 18.19 -42.92 -25.67
CA GLY A 804 17.49 -44.03 -26.33
C GLY A 804 15.98 -43.83 -26.50
N ASP A 805 15.44 -42.63 -26.24
CA ASP A 805 14.01 -42.35 -26.38
C ASP A 805 13.63 -42.28 -27.87
N LEU A 806 12.99 -43.34 -28.37
CA LEU A 806 12.61 -43.45 -29.78
C LEU A 806 11.43 -42.54 -30.16
N ARG A 807 10.53 -42.20 -29.23
CA ARG A 807 9.35 -41.36 -29.48
C ARG A 807 9.76 -39.90 -29.62
N GLU A 808 10.62 -39.38 -28.73
CA GLU A 808 11.17 -38.04 -28.87
C GLU A 808 12.14 -37.89 -30.04
N GLN A 809 12.87 -38.95 -30.41
CA GLN A 809 13.63 -38.99 -31.67
C GLN A 809 12.70 -38.80 -32.88
N ALA A 810 11.62 -39.59 -32.96
CA ALA A 810 10.66 -39.50 -34.06
C ALA A 810 9.99 -38.12 -34.15
N ARG A 811 9.58 -37.54 -33.01
CA ARG A 811 9.06 -36.15 -32.93
C ARG A 811 10.08 -35.14 -33.48
N ALA A 812 11.32 -35.18 -32.98
CA ALA A 812 12.36 -34.23 -33.38
C ALA A 812 12.66 -34.30 -34.88
N ILE A 813 12.73 -35.51 -35.43
CA ILE A 813 12.98 -35.76 -36.84
C ILE A 813 11.79 -35.28 -37.70
N ALA A 814 10.54 -35.54 -37.27
CA ALA A 814 9.34 -35.09 -37.99
C ALA A 814 9.26 -33.55 -38.08
N VAL A 815 9.50 -32.86 -36.96
CA VAL A 815 9.48 -31.38 -36.90
C VAL A 815 10.68 -30.79 -37.67
N MET A 816 11.86 -31.43 -37.61
CA MET A 816 13.02 -31.04 -38.43
C MET A 816 12.73 -31.20 -39.93
N GLY A 817 12.05 -32.27 -40.33
CA GLY A 817 11.60 -32.48 -41.71
C GLY A 817 10.66 -31.39 -42.19
N ALA A 818 9.70 -30.98 -41.35
CA ALA A 818 8.82 -29.84 -41.63
C ALA A 818 9.57 -28.51 -41.74
N ALA A 819 10.55 -28.24 -40.85
CA ALA A 819 11.41 -27.05 -40.92
C ALA A 819 12.21 -27.01 -42.23
N LYS A 820 12.86 -28.13 -42.60
CA LYS A 820 13.66 -28.23 -43.84
C LYS A 820 12.81 -28.11 -45.09
N ARG A 821 11.58 -28.65 -45.09
CA ARG A 821 10.59 -28.46 -46.16
C ARG A 821 10.24 -26.98 -46.34
N ALA A 822 9.93 -26.28 -45.25
CA ALA A 822 9.64 -24.84 -45.28
C ALA A 822 10.84 -23.98 -45.73
N LEU A 823 12.07 -24.42 -45.45
CA LEU A 823 13.32 -23.83 -45.95
C LEU A 823 13.71 -24.25 -47.39
N GLY A 824 12.86 -24.99 -48.10
CA GLY A 824 13.11 -25.44 -49.48
C GLY A 824 14.16 -26.56 -49.63
N ARG A 825 14.65 -27.14 -48.52
CA ARG A 825 15.67 -28.21 -48.52
C ARG A 825 15.03 -29.59 -48.72
N LEU A 826 14.35 -29.75 -49.87
CA LEU A 826 13.46 -30.88 -50.14
C LEU A 826 14.12 -32.28 -50.04
N PRO A 827 15.38 -32.51 -50.49
CA PRO A 827 16.02 -33.83 -50.37
C PRO A 827 16.29 -34.23 -48.92
N GLU A 828 16.74 -33.29 -48.08
CA GLU A 828 16.94 -33.54 -46.66
C GLU A 828 15.61 -33.77 -45.94
N ALA A 829 14.58 -32.99 -46.27
CA ALA A 829 13.24 -33.16 -45.71
C ALA A 829 12.66 -34.55 -46.03
N ALA A 830 12.92 -35.09 -47.23
CA ALA A 830 12.50 -36.44 -47.60
C ALA A 830 13.15 -37.51 -46.71
N ALA A 831 14.45 -37.41 -46.47
CA ALA A 831 15.18 -38.35 -45.64
C ALA A 831 14.68 -38.34 -44.18
N HIS A 832 14.55 -37.15 -43.58
CA HIS A 832 14.05 -37.03 -42.20
C HIS A 832 12.61 -37.53 -42.06
N LEU A 833 11.68 -37.08 -42.92
CA LEU A 833 10.29 -37.51 -42.78
C LEU A 833 10.09 -39.01 -43.05
N GLY A 834 10.92 -39.62 -43.91
CA GLY A 834 10.97 -41.07 -44.09
C GLY A 834 11.49 -41.82 -42.86
N GLU A 835 12.55 -41.33 -42.21
CA GLU A 835 13.04 -41.85 -40.92
C GLU A 835 11.96 -41.75 -39.83
N ALA A 836 11.23 -40.62 -39.76
CA ALA A 836 10.13 -40.42 -38.81
C ALA A 836 8.97 -41.40 -39.04
N MET A 837 8.55 -41.64 -40.29
CA MET A 837 7.53 -42.68 -40.58
C MET A 837 8.00 -44.08 -40.16
N GLY A 838 9.27 -44.43 -40.43
CA GLY A 838 9.83 -45.72 -40.03
C GLY A 838 9.89 -45.90 -38.51
N LEU A 839 10.11 -44.82 -37.75
CA LEU A 839 10.03 -44.84 -36.29
C LEU A 839 8.58 -44.91 -35.79
N ALA A 840 7.65 -44.15 -36.37
CA ALA A 840 6.23 -44.18 -35.99
C ALA A 840 5.63 -45.59 -36.13
N ALA A 841 5.92 -46.29 -37.24
CA ALA A 841 5.48 -47.66 -37.46
C ALA A 841 6.10 -48.68 -36.49
N ARG A 842 7.31 -48.41 -35.97
CA ARG A 842 7.96 -49.24 -34.93
C ARG A 842 7.41 -48.99 -33.53
N LEU A 843 6.75 -47.87 -33.31
CA LEU A 843 6.20 -47.43 -32.03
C LEU A 843 4.69 -47.65 -31.92
N ASP A 844 4.05 -48.13 -32.99
CA ASP A 844 2.58 -48.21 -33.17
C ASP A 844 1.90 -46.86 -32.86
N ASP A 845 2.52 -45.76 -33.29
CA ASP A 845 2.15 -44.40 -32.93
C ASP A 845 1.34 -43.75 -34.06
N ASP A 846 0.01 -43.91 -34.01
CA ASP A 846 -0.92 -43.38 -35.01
C ASP A 846 -0.79 -41.85 -35.19
N TRP A 847 -0.49 -41.10 -34.12
CA TRP A 847 -0.39 -39.64 -34.19
C TRP A 847 0.88 -39.23 -34.97
N LEU A 848 2.03 -39.83 -34.64
CA LEU A 848 3.27 -39.62 -35.39
C LEU A 848 3.15 -40.10 -36.84
N ALA A 849 2.46 -41.22 -37.08
CA ALA A 849 2.23 -41.74 -38.42
C ALA A 849 1.34 -40.79 -39.26
N GLY A 850 0.24 -40.31 -38.68
CA GLY A 850 -0.67 -39.34 -39.30
C GLY A 850 0.03 -38.01 -39.62
N MET A 851 0.73 -37.42 -38.65
CA MET A 851 1.47 -36.17 -38.82
C MET A 851 2.62 -36.29 -39.83
N SER A 852 3.40 -37.37 -39.79
CA SER A 852 4.51 -37.59 -40.73
C SER A 852 4.01 -37.81 -42.17
N SER A 853 2.90 -38.54 -42.33
CA SER A 853 2.24 -38.74 -43.63
C SER A 853 1.75 -37.41 -44.22
N CYS A 854 1.14 -36.53 -43.41
CA CYS A 854 0.75 -35.19 -43.84
C CYS A 854 1.96 -34.35 -44.30
N GLN A 855 3.08 -34.37 -43.57
CA GLN A 855 4.27 -33.61 -43.97
C GLN A 855 4.94 -34.17 -45.23
N LEU A 856 4.91 -35.48 -45.46
CA LEU A 856 5.39 -36.10 -46.71
C LEU A 856 4.48 -35.82 -47.89
N GLY A 857 3.17 -35.76 -47.68
CA GLY A 857 2.23 -35.28 -48.70
C GLY A 857 2.60 -33.86 -49.15
N ALA A 858 2.76 -32.95 -48.18
CA ALA A 858 3.16 -31.56 -48.45
C ALA A 858 4.54 -31.43 -49.09
N LEU A 859 5.44 -32.39 -48.86
CA LEU A 859 6.73 -32.45 -49.53
C LEU A 859 6.60 -32.90 -51.00
N HIS A 860 5.76 -33.90 -51.28
CA HIS A 860 5.54 -34.37 -52.65
C HIS A 860 4.75 -33.38 -53.51
N ASP A 861 3.83 -32.60 -52.92
CA ASP A 861 3.22 -31.46 -53.61
C ASP A 861 4.26 -30.42 -54.05
N GLN A 862 5.17 -30.03 -53.15
CA GLN A 862 6.27 -29.11 -53.49
C GLN A 862 7.26 -29.69 -54.53
N GLN A 863 7.28 -31.01 -54.72
CA GLN A 863 8.03 -31.70 -55.78
C GLN A 863 7.23 -31.86 -57.09
N GLY A 864 6.00 -31.35 -57.17
CA GLY A 864 5.13 -31.51 -58.35
C GLY A 864 4.58 -32.92 -58.52
N ARG A 865 4.32 -33.66 -57.43
CA ARG A 865 3.85 -35.06 -57.43
C ARG A 865 2.49 -35.21 -56.71
N PRO A 866 1.42 -34.55 -57.20
CA PRO A 866 0.15 -34.42 -56.47
C PRO A 866 -0.54 -35.77 -56.20
N GLU A 867 -0.46 -36.75 -57.09
CA GLU A 867 -1.06 -38.08 -56.86
C GLU A 867 -0.47 -38.80 -55.64
N LYS A 868 0.85 -38.66 -55.43
CA LYS A 868 1.54 -39.21 -54.26
C LYS A 868 1.18 -38.45 -52.99
N ALA A 869 1.00 -37.13 -53.11
CA ALA A 869 0.57 -36.30 -52.00
C ALA A 869 -0.85 -36.66 -51.54
N LEU A 870 -1.82 -36.73 -52.46
CA LEU A 870 -3.20 -37.15 -52.18
C LEU A 870 -3.28 -38.53 -51.51
N THR A 871 -2.46 -39.48 -51.95
CA THR A 871 -2.36 -40.80 -51.31
C THR A 871 -1.91 -40.69 -49.85
N LEU A 872 -0.89 -39.87 -49.56
CA LEU A 872 -0.37 -39.68 -48.21
C LEU A 872 -1.30 -38.86 -47.32
N TYR A 873 -2.05 -37.91 -47.87
CA TYR A 873 -3.09 -37.20 -47.13
C TYR A 873 -4.27 -38.12 -46.79
N ALA A 874 -4.66 -39.05 -47.68
CA ALA A 874 -5.66 -40.07 -47.37
C ALA A 874 -5.20 -40.98 -46.21
N THR A 875 -3.94 -41.42 -46.21
CA THR A 875 -3.32 -42.15 -45.08
C THR A 875 -3.34 -41.32 -43.79
N SER A 876 -2.97 -40.03 -43.87
CA SER A 876 -2.99 -39.11 -42.73
C SER A 876 -4.39 -38.91 -42.16
N LEU A 877 -5.39 -38.77 -43.03
CA LEU A 877 -6.80 -38.62 -42.67
C LEU A 877 -7.33 -39.87 -41.96
N ALA A 878 -7.02 -41.07 -42.47
CA ALA A 878 -7.42 -42.32 -41.83
C ALA A 878 -6.86 -42.47 -40.40
N PHE A 879 -5.61 -42.07 -40.16
CA PHE A 879 -5.06 -41.98 -38.80
C PHE A 879 -5.77 -40.92 -37.96
N ALA A 880 -6.06 -39.74 -38.52
CA ALA A 880 -6.73 -38.65 -37.80
C ALA A 880 -8.18 -38.99 -37.39
N GLU A 881 -8.88 -39.75 -38.22
CA GLU A 881 -10.20 -40.31 -37.94
C GLU A 881 -10.14 -41.43 -36.89
N LYS A 882 -9.17 -42.35 -36.99
CA LYS A 882 -8.94 -43.43 -36.00
C LYS A 882 -8.72 -42.90 -34.58
N ILE A 883 -7.93 -41.83 -34.42
CA ILE A 883 -7.64 -41.21 -33.10
C ILE A 883 -8.76 -40.25 -32.67
N GLY A 884 -9.70 -39.90 -33.58
CA GLY A 884 -10.81 -39.01 -33.28
C GLY A 884 -10.39 -37.56 -32.98
N ARG A 885 -9.40 -37.01 -33.71
CA ARG A 885 -8.82 -35.67 -33.44
C ARG A 885 -9.21 -34.62 -34.51
N PRO A 886 -10.22 -33.77 -34.27
CA PRO A 886 -10.79 -32.87 -35.29
C PRO A 886 -9.79 -31.88 -35.90
N ARG A 887 -8.77 -31.43 -35.14
CA ARG A 887 -7.71 -30.55 -35.65
C ARG A 887 -6.81 -31.22 -36.68
N MET A 888 -6.41 -32.48 -36.45
CA MET A 888 -5.56 -33.21 -37.41
C MET A 888 -6.34 -33.53 -38.70
N ILE A 889 -7.64 -33.83 -38.56
CA ILE A 889 -8.57 -33.95 -39.70
C ILE A 889 -8.64 -32.63 -40.48
N SER A 890 -8.99 -31.52 -39.82
CA SER A 890 -9.06 -30.17 -40.44
C SER A 890 -7.77 -29.79 -41.17
N LYS A 891 -6.61 -30.00 -40.52
CA LYS A 891 -5.28 -29.73 -41.08
C LYS A 891 -5.01 -30.54 -42.34
N THR A 892 -5.32 -31.83 -42.33
CA THR A 892 -5.11 -32.72 -43.48
C THR A 892 -6.05 -32.35 -44.63
N LEU A 893 -7.31 -32.02 -44.34
CA LEU A 893 -8.26 -31.50 -45.34
C LEU A 893 -7.76 -30.19 -45.98
N CYS A 894 -7.19 -29.26 -45.22
CA CYS A 894 -6.57 -28.04 -45.76
C CYS A 894 -5.43 -28.34 -46.75
N PHE A 895 -4.54 -29.29 -46.43
CA PHE A 895 -3.48 -29.68 -47.36
C PHE A 895 -4.02 -30.33 -48.63
N THR A 896 -4.95 -31.29 -48.50
CA THR A 896 -5.63 -31.91 -49.64
C THR A 896 -6.33 -30.87 -50.53
N ALA A 897 -6.99 -29.89 -49.92
CA ALA A 897 -7.66 -28.79 -50.62
C ALA A 897 -6.66 -27.88 -51.37
N GLU A 898 -5.48 -27.59 -50.81
CA GLU A 898 -4.42 -26.85 -51.51
C GLU A 898 -3.92 -27.62 -52.75
N THR A 899 -3.79 -28.95 -52.67
CA THR A 899 -3.46 -29.81 -53.83
C THR A 899 -4.55 -29.76 -54.91
N HIS A 900 -5.82 -29.91 -54.53
CA HIS A 900 -6.93 -29.83 -55.48
C HIS A 900 -7.05 -28.43 -56.11
N LEU A 901 -6.73 -27.37 -55.36
CA LEU A 901 -6.70 -26.00 -55.87
C LEU A 901 -5.61 -25.82 -56.93
N ALA A 902 -4.41 -26.37 -56.71
CA ALA A 902 -3.33 -26.38 -57.70
C ALA A 902 -3.66 -27.19 -58.97
N LEU A 903 -4.56 -28.17 -58.86
CA LEU A 903 -5.10 -28.96 -59.98
C LEU A 903 -6.32 -28.32 -60.68
N GLY A 904 -6.79 -27.14 -60.24
CA GLY A 904 -7.99 -26.49 -60.78
C GLY A 904 -9.32 -27.16 -60.42
N ARG A 905 -9.31 -28.08 -59.44
CA ARG A 905 -10.46 -28.89 -59.01
C ARG A 905 -11.32 -28.15 -57.98
N HIS A 906 -11.87 -27.01 -58.38
CA HIS A 906 -12.47 -26.04 -57.45
C HIS A 906 -13.67 -26.58 -56.66
N THR A 907 -14.47 -27.49 -57.22
CA THR A 907 -15.62 -28.08 -56.52
C THR A 907 -15.16 -28.91 -55.32
N GLU A 908 -14.17 -29.78 -55.49
CA GLU A 908 -13.60 -30.58 -54.41
C GLU A 908 -12.94 -29.69 -53.33
N VAL A 909 -12.29 -28.59 -53.72
CA VAL A 909 -11.75 -27.61 -52.77
C VAL A 909 -12.86 -27.02 -51.90
N LYS A 910 -14.03 -26.69 -52.47
CA LYS A 910 -15.15 -26.09 -51.70
C LYS A 910 -15.63 -27.01 -50.60
N ASP A 911 -15.80 -28.30 -50.89
CA ASP A 911 -16.33 -29.25 -49.91
C ASP A 911 -15.29 -29.61 -48.83
N LEU A 912 -14.03 -29.83 -49.23
CA LEU A 912 -12.92 -30.05 -48.29
C LEU A 912 -12.69 -28.83 -47.38
N ALA A 913 -12.65 -27.62 -47.94
CA ALA A 913 -12.41 -26.40 -47.19
C ALA A 913 -13.58 -26.02 -46.27
N ARG A 914 -14.84 -26.25 -46.68
CA ARG A 914 -16.01 -26.07 -45.81
C ARG A 914 -15.93 -26.99 -44.60
N ARG A 915 -15.64 -28.29 -44.82
CA ARG A 915 -15.48 -29.25 -43.72
C ARG A 915 -14.30 -28.92 -42.81
N ALA A 916 -13.17 -28.48 -43.39
CA ALA A 916 -12.01 -28.03 -42.62
C ALA A 916 -12.34 -26.80 -41.76
N ALA A 917 -13.11 -25.83 -42.28
CA ALA A 917 -13.52 -24.63 -41.56
C ALA A 917 -14.49 -24.93 -40.41
N GLU A 918 -15.42 -25.87 -40.60
CA GLU A 918 -16.32 -26.36 -39.54
C GLU A 918 -15.52 -26.93 -38.37
N LEU A 919 -14.60 -27.86 -38.66
CA LEU A 919 -13.75 -28.51 -37.66
C LEU A 919 -12.77 -27.53 -37.00
N ALA A 920 -12.21 -26.57 -37.75
CA ALA A 920 -11.33 -25.54 -37.21
C ALA A 920 -12.08 -24.59 -36.26
N ARG A 921 -13.31 -24.19 -36.62
CA ARG A 921 -14.21 -23.43 -35.74
C ARG A 921 -14.59 -24.22 -34.49
N GLU A 922 -14.79 -25.53 -34.64
CA GLU A 922 -15.14 -26.44 -33.56
C GLU A 922 -14.03 -26.56 -32.49
N VAL A 923 -12.75 -26.63 -32.90
CA VAL A 923 -11.57 -26.71 -31.99
C VAL A 923 -10.94 -25.36 -31.65
N GLY A 924 -11.52 -24.24 -32.09
CA GLY A 924 -10.96 -22.90 -31.87
C GLY A 924 -9.61 -22.63 -32.53
N ASP A 925 -9.19 -23.41 -33.56
CA ASP A 925 -7.91 -23.16 -34.24
C ASP A 925 -8.05 -22.00 -35.23
N VAL A 926 -7.53 -20.84 -34.80
CA VAL A 926 -7.58 -19.57 -35.54
C VAL A 926 -6.85 -19.67 -36.88
N GLN A 927 -5.72 -20.40 -36.93
CA GLN A 927 -4.91 -20.52 -38.14
C GLN A 927 -5.53 -21.45 -39.17
N LEU A 928 -6.04 -22.61 -38.74
CA LEU A 928 -6.75 -23.52 -39.63
C LEU A 928 -8.06 -22.91 -40.11
N ARG A 929 -8.76 -22.10 -39.29
CA ARG A 929 -9.95 -21.36 -39.71
C ARG A 929 -9.61 -20.34 -40.80
N ALA A 930 -8.59 -19.50 -40.60
CA ALA A 930 -8.12 -18.56 -41.61
C ALA A 930 -7.68 -19.26 -42.91
N THR A 931 -6.95 -20.38 -42.79
CA THR A 931 -6.49 -21.20 -43.92
C THR A 931 -7.68 -21.78 -44.70
N SER A 932 -8.66 -22.36 -44.00
CA SER A 932 -9.85 -22.97 -44.61
C SER A 932 -10.72 -21.95 -45.33
N LEU A 933 -10.97 -20.78 -44.71
CA LEU A 933 -11.72 -19.68 -45.33
C LEU A 933 -10.99 -19.13 -46.57
N SER A 934 -9.67 -19.03 -46.51
CA SER A 934 -8.82 -18.59 -47.63
C SER A 934 -8.74 -19.62 -48.77
N LEU A 935 -8.83 -20.91 -48.48
CA LEU A 935 -8.98 -21.98 -49.46
C LEU A 935 -10.35 -21.92 -50.14
N LEU A 936 -11.42 -21.78 -49.35
CA LEU A 936 -12.78 -21.65 -49.87
C LEU A 936 -12.91 -20.41 -50.77
N GLY A 937 -12.40 -19.25 -50.33
CA GLY A 937 -12.40 -18.03 -51.15
C GLY A 937 -11.55 -18.15 -52.43
N ALA A 938 -10.46 -18.92 -52.41
CA ALA A 938 -9.69 -19.21 -53.62
C ALA A 938 -10.43 -20.15 -54.60
N ALA A 939 -11.25 -21.07 -54.08
CA ALA A 939 -12.11 -21.91 -54.90
C ALA A 939 -13.25 -21.11 -55.54
N GLU A 940 -13.93 -20.24 -54.77
CA GLU A 940 -14.98 -19.36 -55.32
C GLU A 940 -14.44 -18.40 -56.37
N HIS A 941 -13.21 -17.90 -56.20
CA HIS A 941 -12.50 -17.12 -57.23
C HIS A 941 -12.31 -17.92 -58.53
N GLY A 942 -11.93 -19.20 -58.44
CA GLY A 942 -11.81 -20.10 -59.60
C GLY A 942 -13.15 -20.44 -60.25
N CYS A 943 -14.23 -20.49 -59.48
CA CYS A 943 -15.60 -20.64 -59.96
C CYS A 943 -16.21 -19.34 -60.54
N GLY A 944 -15.56 -18.18 -60.37
CA GLY A 944 -16.02 -16.88 -60.86
C GLY A 944 -16.91 -16.07 -59.89
N ASP A 945 -17.21 -16.58 -58.69
CA ASP A 945 -17.91 -15.82 -57.65
C ASP A 945 -16.93 -14.92 -56.89
N LEU A 946 -16.52 -13.85 -57.56
CA LEU A 946 -15.58 -12.86 -57.03
C LEU A 946 -16.13 -12.12 -55.78
N PRO A 947 -17.42 -11.75 -55.68
CA PRO A 947 -17.98 -11.16 -54.47
C PRO A 947 -17.87 -12.07 -53.24
N LEU A 948 -18.24 -13.35 -53.36
CA LEU A 948 -18.12 -14.30 -52.25
C LEU A 948 -16.65 -14.57 -51.90
N ALA A 949 -15.77 -14.69 -52.91
CA ALA A 949 -14.34 -14.83 -52.71
C ALA A 949 -13.72 -13.65 -51.93
N ILE A 950 -14.12 -12.40 -52.23
CA ILE A 950 -13.68 -11.21 -51.47
C ILE A 950 -14.17 -11.28 -50.02
N THR A 951 -15.43 -11.66 -49.79
CA THR A 951 -15.99 -11.79 -48.43
C THR A 951 -15.24 -12.84 -47.62
N LEU A 952 -15.05 -14.04 -48.15
CA LEU A 952 -14.34 -15.14 -47.48
C LEU A 952 -12.87 -14.79 -47.19
N GLN A 953 -12.19 -14.10 -48.10
CA GLN A 953 -10.81 -13.63 -47.86
C GLN A 953 -10.74 -12.50 -46.83
N ARG A 954 -11.77 -11.63 -46.74
CA ARG A 954 -11.89 -10.63 -45.67
C ARG A 954 -12.18 -11.30 -44.32
N GLU A 955 -13.03 -12.32 -44.26
CA GLU A 955 -13.28 -13.10 -43.04
C GLU A 955 -12.02 -13.86 -42.59
N ALA A 956 -11.30 -14.51 -43.51
CA ALA A 956 -10.01 -15.12 -43.23
C ALA A 956 -9.03 -14.10 -42.61
N LEU A 957 -8.92 -12.91 -43.21
CA LEU A 957 -8.07 -11.85 -42.67
C LEU A 957 -8.57 -11.32 -41.32
N ALA A 958 -9.88 -11.22 -41.09
CA ALA A 958 -10.45 -10.79 -39.81
C ALA A 958 -10.25 -11.80 -38.68
N THR A 959 -10.03 -13.08 -38.99
CA THR A 959 -9.57 -14.07 -37.99
C THR A 959 -8.09 -13.95 -37.66
N LEU A 960 -7.29 -13.26 -38.47
CA LEU A 960 -5.87 -13.04 -38.21
C LEU A 960 -5.65 -11.77 -37.37
N THR A 961 -4.94 -11.90 -36.25
CA THR A 961 -4.52 -10.78 -35.40
C THR A 961 -3.03 -10.47 -35.62
N GLU A 962 -2.54 -9.34 -35.08
CA GLU A 962 -1.12 -8.95 -35.13
C GLU A 962 -0.16 -10.01 -34.54
N HIS A 963 -0.69 -10.96 -33.77
CA HIS A 963 0.07 -12.06 -33.16
C HIS A 963 -0.01 -13.37 -33.97
N THR A 964 -0.72 -13.41 -35.10
CA THR A 964 -0.81 -14.62 -35.95
C THR A 964 0.37 -14.78 -36.93
N SER A 965 0.38 -15.88 -37.68
CA SER A 965 1.52 -16.25 -38.53
C SER A 965 1.66 -15.32 -39.75
N ARG A 966 2.74 -14.52 -39.79
CA ARG A 966 3.03 -13.60 -40.92
C ARG A 966 2.99 -14.28 -42.31
N PRO A 967 3.53 -15.51 -42.51
CA PRO A 967 3.40 -16.22 -43.78
C PRO A 967 1.95 -16.49 -44.21
N LEU A 968 1.06 -16.79 -43.26
CA LEU A 968 -0.36 -17.03 -43.54
C LEU A 968 -1.08 -15.73 -43.89
N GLU A 969 -0.83 -14.65 -43.14
CA GLU A 969 -1.39 -13.33 -43.46
C GLU A 969 -0.96 -12.83 -44.85
N MET A 970 0.32 -13.00 -45.20
CA MET A 970 0.86 -12.69 -46.52
C MET A 970 0.13 -13.47 -47.62
N GLU A 971 -0.14 -14.76 -47.42
CA GLU A 971 -0.85 -15.62 -48.39
C GLU A 971 -2.32 -15.23 -48.57
N VAL A 972 -3.03 -14.97 -47.47
CA VAL A 972 -4.43 -14.45 -47.48
C VAL A 972 -4.50 -13.13 -48.24
N ARG A 973 -3.61 -12.18 -47.93
CA ARG A 973 -3.56 -10.88 -48.63
C ARG A 973 -3.20 -11.01 -50.11
N ARG A 974 -2.31 -11.95 -50.47
CA ARG A 974 -1.94 -12.24 -51.86
C ARG A 974 -3.12 -12.80 -52.66
N ARG A 975 -3.93 -13.69 -52.06
CA ARG A 975 -5.17 -14.20 -52.67
C ARG A 975 -6.21 -13.10 -52.81
N LEU A 976 -6.47 -12.34 -51.74
CA LEU A 976 -7.39 -11.20 -51.75
C LEU A 976 -7.02 -10.14 -52.82
N GLY A 977 -5.74 -9.81 -52.95
CA GLY A 977 -5.25 -8.89 -53.98
C GLY A 977 -5.49 -9.40 -55.41
N ARG A 978 -5.30 -10.71 -55.66
CA ARG A 978 -5.65 -11.33 -56.95
C ARG A 978 -7.16 -11.29 -57.22
N THR A 979 -7.98 -11.53 -56.20
CA THR A 979 -9.45 -11.47 -56.34
C THR A 979 -9.93 -10.04 -56.63
N TYR A 980 -9.40 -9.02 -55.95
CA TYR A 980 -9.69 -7.62 -56.26
C TYR A 980 -9.27 -7.24 -57.69
N ALA A 981 -8.08 -7.68 -58.14
CA ALA A 981 -7.62 -7.41 -59.50
C ALA A 981 -8.56 -8.02 -60.55
N ALA A 982 -9.00 -9.26 -60.36
CA ALA A 982 -9.99 -9.91 -61.23
C ALA A 982 -11.38 -9.26 -61.17
N ALA A 983 -11.76 -8.68 -60.03
CA ALA A 983 -13.03 -7.98 -59.84
C ALA A 983 -13.03 -6.52 -60.35
N GLY A 984 -11.94 -6.02 -60.92
CA GLY A 984 -11.85 -4.64 -61.41
C GLY A 984 -11.58 -3.59 -60.32
N HIS A 985 -11.00 -3.99 -59.18
CA HIS A 985 -10.67 -3.13 -58.04
C HIS A 985 -9.14 -2.96 -57.89
N PRO A 986 -8.47 -2.20 -58.78
CA PRO A 986 -7.00 -2.15 -58.83
C PRO A 986 -6.37 -1.46 -57.60
N ALA A 987 -7.00 -0.43 -57.03
CA ALA A 987 -6.47 0.29 -55.87
C ALA A 987 -6.50 -0.57 -54.59
N GLU A 988 -7.54 -1.37 -54.43
CA GLU A 988 -7.66 -2.36 -53.36
C GLU A 988 -6.65 -3.50 -53.55
N ALA A 989 -6.46 -3.96 -54.78
CA ALA A 989 -5.47 -4.99 -55.12
C ALA A 989 -4.03 -4.53 -54.80
N GLU A 990 -3.64 -3.34 -55.28
CA GLU A 990 -2.34 -2.72 -55.02
C GLU A 990 -2.09 -2.56 -53.52
N ARG A 991 -3.09 -2.10 -52.76
CA ARG A 991 -3.02 -1.99 -51.30
C ARG A 991 -2.73 -3.34 -50.63
N GLN A 992 -3.40 -4.42 -51.02
CA GLN A 992 -3.15 -5.75 -50.43
C GLN A 992 -1.77 -6.28 -50.81
N PHE A 993 -1.32 -6.11 -52.06
CA PHE A 993 0.02 -6.52 -52.47
C PHE A 993 1.12 -5.73 -51.76
N HIS A 994 0.93 -4.43 -51.51
CA HIS A 994 1.87 -3.63 -50.71
C HIS A 994 1.97 -4.11 -49.26
N ILE A 995 0.84 -4.41 -48.60
CA ILE A 995 0.86 -4.93 -47.22
C ILE A 995 1.51 -6.33 -47.19
N ALA A 996 1.15 -7.22 -48.12
CA ALA A 996 1.78 -8.54 -48.25
C ALA A 996 3.31 -8.42 -48.43
N ARG A 997 3.78 -7.45 -49.23
CA ARG A 997 5.22 -7.18 -49.41
C ARG A 997 5.88 -6.66 -48.12
N SER A 998 5.20 -5.82 -47.32
CA SER A 998 5.76 -5.36 -46.04
C SER A 998 5.90 -6.46 -44.98
N LEU A 999 5.05 -7.49 -45.03
CA LEU A 999 5.09 -8.63 -44.10
C LEU A 999 6.28 -9.58 -44.35
N ALA A 1000 6.86 -9.56 -45.55
CA ALA A 1000 7.99 -10.42 -45.91
C ALA A 1000 9.31 -10.06 -45.18
N GLY A 1001 9.39 -8.86 -44.60
CA GLY A 1001 10.61 -8.34 -43.96
C GLY A 1001 11.70 -7.92 -44.96
N PRO A 1002 12.80 -7.31 -44.48
CA PRO A 1002 14.02 -7.19 -45.28
C PRO A 1002 14.62 -8.59 -45.50
N ALA A 1003 14.94 -8.90 -46.75
CA ALA A 1003 15.55 -10.17 -47.17
C ALA A 1003 17.05 -10.25 -46.84
#